data_AF-A0A6G6KCL0-F1
#
_entry.id   AF-A0A6G6KCL0-F1
#
_cell.length_a   1.000
_cell.length_b   1.000
_cell.length_c   1.000
_cell.angle_alpha   90.00
_cell.angle_beta   90.00
_cell.angle_gamma   90.00
#
_symmetry.space_group_name_H-M   'P 1'
#
loop_
_entity.id
_entity.type
_entity.pdbx_description
1 polymer ?
#
loop_
_entity_poly.entity_id
_entity_poly.type
_entity_poly.pdbx_seq_one_letter_code
_entity_poly.pdbx_strand_id
1 'polypeptide(L)'
;MNSQIDIFTSEAADHSEVQLAGWAFVPHDQTWSGRVEVDGRPAGPLSCGWSRPDVPAAFPGQCPSEHVGFRAQVLLPPGLAPGEHRMELIFANQDGVELGRAQRVFSTSTAIRGTAAANTPPRIDPAHAQARYLDLLESTLLGLPYTEGLQTLERREGHHWPETAHSMIGAERMRHLRACVETVLREQVPGDLMETGVWRGGACILMRGVLKAFGDNARTVWVADSFAGLPPPNEQKYPADRGDNLHEFKELAIPMEQVQANFRQYGLLDPQVQFLKGWFSETLPHAGVSQIAVLRLDGDMYESTMDALTHLYPKLSPGGYCIIDDYGAIPACRQAVRDYRAAHNIDEPISMIDWTGGFWRKTGSTSETAETTFSSVVQPAASGEAPPSALSDISTALADVRLGHANGAWTEHIPFAFWLVEHLRPRVIVELGVHKGGSYCAFCQGVEQSHVDARCYGIDTFEGDEHAGRYASSVLAQLRAYHDPRYGSFSTIIQSTFADALSHFEDGSIDLLHIDGQHYYEDVKQDFEAWLPKLSRRAVVLFHDTQVRERGFAVYKFWAEVEHLHPSLEFYHGYGLGVLAVGREIPPAVAGLLAASESHKALARQLFSTLGSRIGLRMEIDALRPLAQSVPTLISLKDSLIAQQQLAQQSFARLAERFEKGSTESAILVEKLEEALEKSRTESLILQQEQAVLRSQLQALRRTPITATSKGALQHAWQHVRYRILSKVPFFKKKSLRARQQLIEESGLFDAEYYQSQLPSGSALGQPALHYLLIGWRCGLSPHREFDAPWYSHTYQEQLNGGEPLTDYLKKGWKRGRRPNAWFDPEWYRATYLKTKSKKAQPFRHYLEIGMAQGFKPCAGMPQAPSKAAAP
;
A
#
# COMPACT_ATOMS: atom_id res chain seq x y z
N MET A 1 -6.79 20.46 17.49
CA MET A 1 -7.42 19.14 17.75
C MET A 1 -8.68 19.35 18.55
N ASN A 2 -9.79 18.75 18.15
CA ASN A 2 -10.98 18.67 18.99
C ASN A 2 -10.92 17.36 19.77
N SER A 3 -11.03 17.42 21.08
CA SER A 3 -10.95 16.24 21.92
C SER A 3 -11.69 16.42 23.22
N GLN A 4 -12.29 15.34 23.72
CA GLN A 4 -12.92 15.30 25.03
C GLN A 4 -12.67 13.94 25.69
N ILE A 5 -12.42 13.98 27.00
CA ILE A 5 -12.34 12.80 27.86
C ILE A 5 -13.68 12.66 28.56
N ASP A 6 -14.41 11.59 28.26
CA ASP A 6 -15.79 11.40 28.71
C ASP A 6 -15.87 10.62 30.02
N ILE A 7 -14.95 9.68 30.23
CA ILE A 7 -14.92 8.83 31.41
C ILE A 7 -13.52 8.81 32.00
N PHE A 8 -13.47 9.11 33.29
CA PHE A 8 -12.33 8.95 34.19
C PHE A 8 -12.85 8.20 35.41
N THR A 9 -12.33 7.01 35.68
CA THR A 9 -12.71 6.24 36.87
C THR A 9 -12.07 6.90 38.10
N SER A 10 -12.89 7.61 38.89
CA SER A 10 -12.65 8.36 40.15
C SER A 10 -11.87 9.68 40.06
N GLU A 11 -12.38 10.77 40.67
CA GLU A 11 -11.71 12.09 40.73
C GLU A 11 -10.38 12.08 41.50
N ALA A 12 -10.21 11.13 42.43
CA ALA A 12 -8.93 10.81 43.06
C ALA A 12 -8.39 9.50 42.48
N ALA A 13 -7.16 9.52 41.95
CA ALA A 13 -6.52 8.33 41.36
C ALA A 13 -5.56 7.69 42.37
N ASP A 14 -6.12 7.08 43.42
CA ASP A 14 -5.33 6.47 44.52
C ASP A 14 -4.80 5.07 44.19
N HIS A 15 -5.10 4.58 42.99
CA HIS A 15 -4.66 3.31 42.46
C HIS A 15 -3.53 3.52 41.45
N SER A 16 -2.64 2.54 41.28
CA SER A 16 -1.53 2.59 40.32
C SER A 16 -1.97 2.59 38.84
N GLU A 17 -3.27 2.50 38.58
CA GLU A 17 -3.84 2.37 37.25
C GLU A 17 -5.11 3.19 37.10
N VAL A 18 -5.29 3.82 35.94
CA VAL A 18 -6.43 4.65 35.59
C VAL A 18 -6.92 4.31 34.18
N GLN A 19 -8.24 4.19 34.03
CA GLN A 19 -8.89 3.93 32.76
C GLN A 19 -9.48 5.19 32.16
N LEU A 20 -9.27 5.38 30.86
CA LEU A 20 -9.72 6.54 30.10
C LEU A 20 -10.43 6.13 28.82
N ALA A 21 -11.52 6.83 28.53
CA ALA A 21 -12.15 6.80 27.21
C ALA A 21 -12.64 8.19 26.83
N GLY A 22 -12.68 8.45 25.53
CA GLY A 22 -13.13 9.72 25.00
C GLY A 22 -13.15 9.72 23.48
N TRP A 23 -13.12 10.91 22.90
CA TRP A 23 -12.99 11.10 21.46
C TRP A 23 -12.02 12.22 21.15
N ALA A 24 -11.30 12.08 20.05
CA ALA A 24 -10.38 13.09 19.55
C ALA A 24 -10.25 13.02 18.03
N PHE A 25 -10.48 14.15 17.37
CA PHE A 25 -10.35 14.29 15.93
C PHE A 25 -9.66 15.59 15.55
N VAL A 26 -8.98 15.56 14.41
CA VAL A 26 -8.42 16.74 13.76
C VAL A 26 -9.14 16.90 12.43
N PRO A 27 -9.59 18.11 12.06
CA PRO A 27 -10.11 18.34 10.72
C PRO A 27 -9.04 17.92 9.70
N HIS A 28 -9.41 17.03 8.78
CA HIS A 28 -8.58 16.52 7.67
C HIS A 28 -7.54 15.43 7.98
N ASP A 29 -7.27 15.10 9.24
CA ASP A 29 -6.37 14.00 9.63
C ASP A 29 -7.07 12.99 10.54
N GLN A 30 -6.71 11.71 10.40
CA GLN A 30 -7.23 10.64 11.25
C GLN A 30 -6.28 10.37 12.42
N THR A 31 -6.82 10.47 13.63
CA THR A 31 -6.13 10.03 14.85
C THR A 31 -5.89 8.52 14.78
N TRP A 32 -4.62 8.11 14.74
CA TRP A 32 -4.21 6.71 14.49
C TRP A 32 -3.76 5.99 15.75
N SER A 33 -2.92 6.65 16.54
CA SER A 33 -2.30 6.07 17.73
C SER A 33 -2.06 7.17 18.76
N GLY A 34 -1.48 6.80 19.89
CA GLY A 34 -0.96 7.79 20.82
C GLY A 34 -0.28 7.16 22.01
N ARG A 35 0.09 8.01 22.95
CA ARG A 35 0.65 7.61 24.24
C ARG A 35 0.10 8.49 25.34
N VAL A 36 0.19 8.00 26.56
CA VAL A 36 -0.16 8.75 27.76
C VAL A 36 1.10 9.02 28.56
N GLU A 37 1.21 10.25 29.05
CA GLU A 37 2.24 10.68 29.97
C GLU A 37 1.59 11.23 31.25
N VAL A 38 2.22 11.01 32.40
CA VAL A 38 1.83 11.60 33.69
C VAL A 38 3.03 12.33 34.27
N ASP A 39 2.90 13.64 34.48
CA ASP A 39 3.99 14.55 34.84
C ASP A 39 5.22 14.40 33.93
N GLY A 40 4.98 14.21 32.63
CA GLY A 40 6.01 14.02 31.60
C GLY A 40 6.69 12.64 31.62
N ARG A 41 6.19 11.68 32.43
CA ARG A 41 6.68 10.30 32.45
C ARG A 41 5.75 9.39 31.65
N PRO A 42 6.27 8.50 30.79
CA PRO A 42 5.46 7.54 30.05
C PRO A 42 4.57 6.71 30.98
N ALA A 43 3.29 6.63 30.63
CA ALA A 43 2.25 6.01 31.45
C ALA A 43 1.39 5.00 30.66
N GLY A 44 1.65 4.80 29.36
CA GLY A 44 1.04 3.74 28.56
C GLY A 44 0.72 4.15 27.12
N PRO A 45 0.33 3.20 26.25
CA PRO A 45 -0.14 3.49 24.90
C PRO A 45 -1.62 3.95 24.88
N LEU A 46 -2.01 4.62 23.81
CA LEU A 46 -3.37 5.12 23.56
C LEU A 46 -3.93 4.44 22.29
N SER A 47 -5.04 3.72 22.44
CA SER A 47 -5.75 3.06 21.34
C SER A 47 -6.76 4.02 20.72
N CYS A 48 -6.63 4.30 19.42
CA CYS A 48 -7.46 5.27 18.70
C CYS A 48 -8.29 4.59 17.59
N GLY A 49 -9.29 5.28 17.04
CA GLY A 49 -10.12 4.79 15.94
C GLY A 49 -11.46 4.14 16.34
N TRP A 50 -11.89 4.29 17.60
CA TRP A 50 -13.15 3.72 18.10
C TRP A 50 -14.38 4.47 17.56
N SER A 51 -15.49 3.78 17.31
CA SER A 51 -16.70 4.43 16.80
C SER A 51 -17.41 5.28 17.89
N ARG A 52 -17.73 6.52 17.53
CA ARG A 52 -18.42 7.56 18.30
C ARG A 52 -19.33 8.36 17.38
N PRO A 53 -20.45 7.76 16.92
CA PRO A 53 -21.36 8.38 15.94
C PRO A 53 -22.09 9.61 16.50
N ASP A 54 -22.14 9.74 17.83
CA ASP A 54 -22.61 10.93 18.53
C ASP A 54 -21.74 12.17 18.26
N VAL A 55 -20.44 12.00 17.96
CA VAL A 55 -19.52 13.12 17.74
C VAL A 55 -19.74 13.79 16.38
N PRO A 56 -19.83 13.09 15.23
CA PRO A 56 -20.27 13.71 13.98
C PRO A 56 -21.67 14.33 14.04
N ALA A 57 -22.58 13.77 14.84
CA ALA A 57 -23.93 14.34 15.03
C ALA A 57 -23.88 15.68 15.80
N ALA A 58 -22.98 15.81 16.77
CA ALA A 58 -22.73 17.04 17.51
C ALA A 58 -21.88 18.07 16.74
N PHE A 59 -21.01 17.62 15.83
CA PHE A 59 -20.11 18.45 15.01
C PHE A 59 -20.31 18.22 13.49
N PRO A 60 -21.53 18.46 12.96
CA PRO A 60 -21.85 18.17 11.55
C PRO A 60 -20.99 19.00 10.60
N GLY A 61 -20.37 18.34 9.62
CA GLY A 61 -19.50 18.97 8.62
C GLY A 61 -18.09 19.33 9.10
N GLN A 62 -17.76 19.07 10.37
CA GLN A 62 -16.43 19.35 10.95
C GLN A 62 -15.72 18.06 11.40
N CYS A 63 -16.47 17.06 11.87
CA CYS A 63 -15.93 15.75 12.19
C CYS A 63 -15.84 14.88 10.93
N PRO A 64 -14.63 14.43 10.52
CA PRO A 64 -14.45 13.73 9.25
C PRO A 64 -14.88 12.25 9.30
N SER A 65 -15.12 11.68 10.48
CA SER A 65 -15.40 10.26 10.67
C SER A 65 -16.14 9.98 11.97
N GLU A 66 -16.95 8.93 12.02
CA GLU A 66 -17.47 8.40 13.30
C GLU A 66 -16.39 7.65 14.10
N HIS A 67 -15.26 7.26 13.48
CA HIS A 67 -14.16 6.54 14.13
C HIS A 67 -13.15 7.46 14.82
N VAL A 68 -13.65 8.31 15.71
CA VAL A 68 -12.85 9.34 16.41
C VAL A 68 -12.68 9.07 17.89
N GLY A 69 -13.15 7.93 18.38
CA GLY A 69 -13.01 7.50 19.77
C GLY A 69 -11.60 7.02 20.10
N PHE A 70 -11.22 7.14 21.37
CA PHE A 70 -9.99 6.57 21.92
C PHE A 70 -10.25 5.89 23.27
N ARG A 71 -9.36 4.98 23.64
CA ARG A 71 -9.27 4.34 24.95
C ARG A 71 -7.81 4.24 25.39
N ALA A 72 -7.54 4.41 26.67
CA ALA A 72 -6.21 4.25 27.26
C ALA A 72 -6.29 3.58 28.63
N GLN A 73 -5.34 2.66 28.86
CA GLN A 73 -4.99 2.14 30.18
C GLN A 73 -3.73 2.88 30.62
N VAL A 74 -3.85 3.67 31.69
CA VAL A 74 -2.78 4.54 32.19
C VAL A 74 -2.23 3.97 33.47
N LEU A 75 -0.94 3.62 33.49
CA LEU A 75 -0.23 3.19 34.68
C LEU A 75 0.47 4.40 35.29
N LEU A 76 0.04 4.78 36.48
CA LEU A 76 0.60 5.93 37.18
C LEU A 76 2.08 5.66 37.53
N PRO A 77 3.01 6.56 37.15
CA PRO A 77 4.41 6.42 37.46
C PRO A 77 4.66 6.17 38.96
N PRO A 78 5.56 5.24 39.32
CA PRO A 78 6.01 5.09 40.70
C PRO A 78 6.58 6.39 41.27
N GLY A 79 6.28 6.65 42.54
CA GLY A 79 6.81 7.80 43.28
C GLY A 79 6.09 9.12 43.02
N LEU A 80 4.89 9.11 42.45
CA LEU A 80 4.01 10.28 42.48
C LEU A 80 3.60 10.57 43.94
N ALA A 81 3.90 11.77 44.42
CA ALA A 81 3.57 12.23 45.76
C ALA A 81 2.07 12.60 45.85
N PRO A 82 1.44 12.54 47.04
CA PRO A 82 0.07 13.03 47.21
C PRO A 82 -0.05 14.48 46.72
N GLY A 83 -1.00 14.77 45.84
CA GLY A 83 -1.17 16.09 45.25
C GLY A 83 -1.74 16.04 43.84
N GLU A 84 -1.74 17.20 43.17
CA GLU A 84 -2.19 17.33 41.78
C GLU A 84 -1.12 16.89 40.79
N HIS A 85 -1.53 16.16 39.76
CA HIS A 85 -0.70 15.65 38.68
C HIS A 85 -1.33 15.96 37.33
N ARG A 86 -0.48 16.11 36.32
CA ARG A 86 -0.89 16.38 34.93
C ARG A 86 -0.79 15.12 34.10
N MET A 87 -1.91 14.73 33.50
CA MET A 87 -1.98 13.64 32.53
C MET A 87 -2.13 14.22 31.12
N GLU A 88 -1.24 13.81 30.21
CA GLU A 88 -1.24 14.21 28.80
C GLU A 88 -1.50 12.99 27.91
N LEU A 89 -2.59 13.03 27.16
CA LEU A 89 -2.90 12.07 26.11
C LEU A 89 -2.40 12.67 24.80
N ILE A 90 -1.36 12.07 24.26
CA ILE A 90 -0.63 12.57 23.12
C ILE A 90 -1.05 11.71 21.93
N PHE A 91 -1.84 12.30 21.05
CA PHE A 91 -2.40 11.62 19.90
C PHE A 91 -1.47 11.80 18.71
N ALA A 92 -1.36 10.78 17.88
CA ALA A 92 -0.55 10.78 16.68
C ALA A 92 -1.32 10.23 15.48
N ASN A 93 -0.93 10.65 14.28
CA ASN A 93 -1.43 10.07 13.04
C ASN A 93 -0.62 8.83 12.66
N GLN A 94 -0.92 8.30 11.48
CA GLN A 94 -0.37 7.05 10.94
C GLN A 94 1.15 7.09 10.75
N ASP A 95 1.74 8.29 10.68
CA ASP A 95 3.18 8.51 10.55
C ASP A 95 3.87 8.74 11.91
N GLY A 96 3.15 8.56 13.03
CA GLY A 96 3.66 8.82 14.38
C GLY A 96 3.79 10.31 14.70
N VAL A 97 3.30 11.20 13.83
CA VAL A 97 3.29 12.65 14.06
C VAL A 97 2.22 12.97 15.08
N GLU A 98 2.62 13.66 16.13
CA GLU A 98 1.71 14.16 17.16
C GLU A 98 0.69 15.13 16.56
N LEU A 99 -0.58 14.73 16.57
CA LEU A 99 -1.73 15.50 16.07
C LEU A 99 -2.28 16.50 17.09
N GLY A 100 -1.94 16.29 18.35
CA GLY A 100 -2.37 17.15 19.44
C GLY A 100 -2.41 16.40 20.76
N ARG A 101 -2.67 17.16 21.81
CA ARG A 101 -2.74 16.66 23.19
C ARG A 101 -4.09 16.95 23.80
N ALA A 102 -4.63 15.99 24.53
CA ALA A 102 -5.66 16.25 25.53
C ALA A 102 -4.99 16.22 26.90
N GLN A 103 -5.25 17.23 27.72
CA GLN A 103 -4.69 17.32 29.07
C GLN A 103 -5.80 17.19 30.10
N ARG A 104 -5.48 16.53 31.22
CA ARG A 104 -6.36 16.50 32.40
C ARG A 104 -5.52 16.54 33.67
N VAL A 105 -6.00 17.30 34.65
CA VAL A 105 -5.43 17.32 35.99
C VAL A 105 -6.22 16.36 36.86
N PHE A 106 -5.53 15.59 37.69
CA PHE A 106 -6.12 14.70 38.68
C PHE A 106 -5.31 14.79 39.98
N SER A 107 -5.90 14.38 41.10
CA SER A 107 -5.20 14.36 42.38
C SER A 107 -5.01 12.93 42.91
N THR A 108 -3.87 12.69 43.56
CA THR A 108 -3.63 11.50 44.38
C THR A 108 -3.74 11.89 45.86
N SER A 109 -4.50 11.14 46.65
CA SER A 109 -4.60 11.32 48.10
C SER A 109 -3.49 10.58 48.86
N THR A 110 -2.88 9.58 48.22
CA THR A 110 -1.75 8.80 48.73
C THR A 110 -0.64 8.67 47.67
N ALA A 111 0.60 8.41 48.10
CA ALA A 111 1.71 8.25 47.18
C ALA A 111 1.58 6.96 46.35
N ILE A 112 1.84 7.02 45.04
CA ILE A 112 1.83 5.85 44.16
C ILE A 112 3.11 5.04 44.42
N ARG A 113 2.98 3.94 45.17
CA ARG A 113 4.10 3.04 45.48
C ARG A 113 4.38 2.12 44.29
N GLY A 114 5.61 2.14 43.79
CA GLY A 114 6.13 1.10 42.89
C GLY A 114 7.39 0.49 43.47
N THR A 115 7.71 -0.74 43.07
CA THR A 115 8.92 -1.46 43.47
C THR A 115 10.18 -0.75 42.93
N ALA A 116 11.12 -0.42 43.82
CA ALA A 116 12.46 0.14 43.54
C ALA A 116 13.32 -0.82 42.68
N ALA A 117 14.40 -0.48 41.96
CA ALA A 117 15.16 0.76 41.66
C ALA A 117 16.16 0.52 40.47
N ALA A 118 16.72 1.61 39.96
CA ALA A 118 18.11 1.80 39.48
C ALA A 118 18.79 0.81 38.50
N ASN A 119 18.96 1.24 37.24
CA ASN A 119 20.26 1.49 36.60
C ASN A 119 20.03 2.17 35.23
N THR A 120 20.97 2.99 34.79
CA THR A 120 20.86 3.86 33.60
C THR A 120 20.36 3.10 32.37
N PRO A 121 19.24 3.51 31.75
CA PRO A 121 18.77 2.90 30.51
C PRO A 121 19.79 3.15 29.39
N PRO A 122 20.02 2.19 28.47
CA PRO A 122 20.82 2.47 27.28
C PRO A 122 20.15 3.61 26.52
N ARG A 123 20.86 4.72 26.34
CA ARG A 123 20.43 5.85 25.52
C ARG A 123 20.35 5.37 24.07
N ILE A 124 19.15 5.35 23.50
CA ILE A 124 18.94 5.14 22.07
C ILE A 124 19.18 6.47 21.38
N ASP A 125 20.37 6.60 20.79
CA ASP A 125 20.77 7.69 19.91
C ASP A 125 20.26 7.41 18.48
N PRO A 126 19.59 8.34 17.77
CA PRO A 126 19.17 8.16 16.38
C PRO A 126 20.31 7.92 15.36
N ALA A 127 21.57 8.21 15.75
CA ALA A 127 22.78 7.82 15.02
C ALA A 127 23.24 6.37 15.32
N HIS A 128 22.56 5.65 16.24
CA HIS A 128 22.91 4.28 16.58
C HIS A 128 22.59 3.30 15.46
N ALA A 129 23.60 2.48 15.12
CA ALA A 129 23.47 1.28 14.31
C ALA A 129 22.32 0.36 14.78
N GLN A 130 21.96 0.42 16.07
CA GLN A 130 20.87 -0.34 16.69
C GLN A 130 19.49 -0.06 16.06
N ALA A 131 19.09 1.21 15.91
CA ALA A 131 17.78 1.56 15.36
C ALA A 131 17.69 1.21 13.88
N ARG A 132 18.75 1.53 13.11
CA ARG A 132 18.85 1.19 11.67
C ARG A 132 18.83 -0.32 11.42
N TYR A 133 19.51 -1.08 12.29
CA TYR A 133 19.49 -2.54 12.24
C TYR A 133 18.06 -3.07 12.43
N LEU A 134 17.32 -2.56 13.42
CA LEU A 134 15.97 -3.02 13.70
C LEU A 134 14.96 -2.60 12.61
N ASP A 135 15.08 -1.39 12.06
CA ASP A 135 14.22 -0.93 10.95
C ASP A 135 14.45 -1.75 9.67
N LEU A 136 15.72 -2.04 9.37
CA LEU A 136 16.08 -2.89 8.23
C LEU A 136 15.62 -4.33 8.46
N LEU A 137 15.80 -4.86 9.67
CA LEU A 137 15.36 -6.21 10.04
C LEU A 137 13.84 -6.35 9.88
N GLU A 138 13.07 -5.43 10.45
CA GLU A 138 11.61 -5.36 10.32
C GLU A 138 11.18 -5.39 8.85
N SER A 139 11.74 -4.47 8.04
CA SER A 139 11.41 -4.36 6.62
C SER A 139 11.76 -5.63 5.84
N THR A 140 12.91 -6.22 6.14
CA THR A 140 13.42 -7.44 5.50
C THR A 140 12.57 -8.66 5.83
N LEU A 141 12.12 -8.80 7.08
CA LEU A 141 11.26 -9.91 7.52
C LEU A 141 9.89 -9.87 6.83
N LEU A 142 9.42 -8.66 6.51
CA LEU A 142 8.21 -8.41 5.72
C LEU A 142 8.46 -8.45 4.21
N GLY A 143 9.69 -8.69 3.75
CA GLY A 143 10.06 -8.75 2.33
C GLY A 143 9.93 -7.43 1.57
N LEU A 144 9.79 -6.30 2.28
CA LEU A 144 9.55 -4.98 1.69
C LEU A 144 10.67 -4.49 0.76
N PRO A 145 11.97 -4.72 1.05
CA PRO A 145 13.05 -4.30 0.16
C PRO A 145 13.10 -5.03 -1.19
N TYR A 146 12.44 -6.17 -1.33
CA TYR A 146 12.58 -7.08 -2.47
C TYR A 146 11.32 -7.20 -3.33
N THR A 147 10.25 -6.51 -2.94
CA THR A 147 8.99 -6.47 -3.67
C THR A 147 8.89 -5.20 -4.51
N GLU A 148 9.30 -5.26 -5.78
CA GLU A 148 9.04 -4.18 -6.73
C GLU A 148 7.52 -3.97 -6.88
N GLY A 149 7.03 -2.76 -6.57
CA GLY A 149 5.64 -2.36 -6.79
C GLY A 149 4.61 -2.83 -5.75
N LEU A 150 5.03 -3.37 -4.60
CA LEU A 150 4.13 -3.79 -3.51
C LEU A 150 4.59 -3.22 -2.15
N GLN A 151 4.66 -1.89 -2.04
CA GLN A 151 4.28 -1.21 -0.79
C GLN A 151 2.74 -1.10 -0.74
N THR A 152 2.02 -2.17 -1.02
CA THR A 152 0.55 -2.13 -0.93
C THR A 152 0.14 -2.03 0.52
N LEU A 153 -0.95 -1.30 0.76
CA LEU A 153 -1.65 -1.24 2.03
C LEU A 153 -1.82 -2.65 2.63
N GLU A 154 -2.13 -3.64 1.78
CA GLU A 154 -2.26 -5.06 2.14
C GLU A 154 -1.02 -5.63 2.87
N ARG A 155 0.20 -5.30 2.45
CA ARG A 155 1.45 -5.76 3.11
C ARG A 155 1.71 -5.00 4.40
N ARG A 156 1.31 -3.72 4.48
CA ARG A 156 1.46 -2.89 5.68
C ARG A 156 0.49 -3.33 6.78
N GLU A 157 -0.75 -3.66 6.41
CA GLU A 157 -1.82 -4.09 7.34
C GLU A 157 -1.84 -5.61 7.57
N GLY A 158 -1.04 -6.39 6.82
CA GLY A 158 -0.96 -7.84 6.98
C GLY A 158 -2.21 -8.58 6.50
N HIS A 159 -2.79 -8.14 5.37
CA HIS A 159 -4.00 -8.70 4.76
C HIS A 159 -3.73 -9.83 3.73
N HIS A 160 -2.48 -10.22 3.50
CA HIS A 160 -2.12 -11.24 2.51
C HIS A 160 -1.07 -12.21 3.06
N TRP A 161 -1.04 -13.44 2.54
CA TRP A 161 0.01 -14.42 2.81
C TRP A 161 1.19 -14.24 1.84
N PRO A 162 2.37 -13.80 2.30
CA PRO A 162 3.48 -13.49 1.41
C PRO A 162 4.16 -14.76 0.87
N GLU A 163 4.36 -14.83 -0.44
CA GLU A 163 5.04 -15.95 -1.08
C GLU A 163 6.46 -16.19 -0.53
N THR A 164 7.22 -15.13 -0.25
CA THR A 164 8.65 -15.21 0.10
C THR A 164 9.05 -14.53 1.42
N ALA A 165 8.22 -13.67 2.00
CA ALA A 165 8.57 -13.00 3.26
C ALA A 165 8.54 -13.98 4.44
N HIS A 166 9.28 -13.68 5.50
CA HIS A 166 9.39 -14.54 6.69
C HIS A 166 8.32 -14.25 7.76
N SER A 167 7.52 -13.20 7.59
CA SER A 167 6.33 -12.94 8.40
C SER A 167 5.18 -12.38 7.55
N MET A 168 3.94 -12.69 7.97
CA MET A 168 2.70 -12.22 7.34
C MET A 168 1.96 -11.16 8.16
N ILE A 169 2.45 -10.83 9.36
CA ILE A 169 1.72 -10.04 10.37
C ILE A 169 1.59 -8.55 9.99
N GLY A 170 2.29 -8.09 8.95
CA GLY A 170 2.27 -6.71 8.51
C GLY A 170 3.14 -5.77 9.36
N ALA A 171 3.29 -4.53 8.89
CA ALA A 171 4.16 -3.53 9.51
C ALA A 171 3.63 -3.05 10.87
N GLU A 172 2.32 -2.89 11.01
CA GLU A 172 1.71 -2.36 12.25
C GLU A 172 1.92 -3.31 13.45
N ARG A 173 1.59 -4.61 13.28
CA ARG A 173 1.84 -5.62 14.33
C ARG A 173 3.33 -5.85 14.57
N MET A 174 4.18 -5.76 13.53
CA MET A 174 5.64 -5.90 13.67
C MET A 174 6.26 -4.76 14.50
N ARG A 175 5.85 -3.51 14.26
CA ARG A 175 6.26 -2.35 15.06
C ARG A 175 5.75 -2.42 16.49
N HIS A 176 4.49 -2.82 16.67
CA HIS A 176 3.91 -2.99 17.99
C HIS A 176 4.68 -4.05 18.80
N LEU A 177 4.99 -5.20 18.19
CA LEU A 177 5.78 -6.25 18.82
C LEU A 177 7.16 -5.72 19.25
N ARG A 178 7.87 -4.99 18.37
CA ARG A 178 9.12 -4.33 18.72
C ARG A 178 8.96 -3.40 19.92
N ALA A 179 7.94 -2.54 19.91
CA ALA A 179 7.69 -1.59 21.00
C ALA A 179 7.42 -2.29 22.34
N CYS A 180 6.68 -3.39 22.36
CA CYS A 180 6.49 -4.21 23.55
C CYS A 180 7.82 -4.76 24.08
N VAL A 181 8.66 -5.33 23.20
CA VAL A 181 9.97 -5.90 23.59
C VAL A 181 10.92 -4.82 24.12
N GLU A 182 11.03 -3.68 23.43
CA GLU A 182 11.83 -2.54 23.89
C GLU A 182 11.36 -1.99 25.23
N THR A 183 10.03 -1.98 25.46
CA THR A 183 9.44 -1.51 26.72
C THR A 183 9.77 -2.45 27.87
N VAL A 184 9.61 -3.76 27.71
CA VAL A 184 9.95 -4.73 28.77
C VAL A 184 11.45 -4.79 29.06
N LEU A 185 12.32 -4.47 28.09
CA LEU A 185 13.76 -4.27 28.31
C LEU A 185 14.02 -3.02 29.15
N ARG A 186 13.42 -1.88 28.78
CA ARG A 186 13.60 -0.59 29.46
C ARG A 186 13.08 -0.61 30.89
N GLU A 187 11.94 -1.25 31.09
CA GLU A 187 11.29 -1.37 32.41
C GLU A 187 11.77 -2.59 33.20
N GLN A 188 12.70 -3.37 32.65
CA GLN A 188 13.27 -4.56 33.30
C GLN A 188 12.21 -5.58 33.77
N VAL A 189 11.12 -5.71 33.02
CA VAL A 189 10.09 -6.72 33.30
C VAL A 189 10.72 -8.11 33.18
N PRO A 190 10.66 -8.96 34.22
CA PRO A 190 11.35 -10.25 34.20
C PRO A 190 10.68 -11.22 33.24
N GLY A 191 11.47 -12.07 32.58
CA GLY A 191 10.98 -13.18 31.76
C GLY A 191 11.42 -13.14 30.29
N ASP A 192 11.22 -14.28 29.66
CA ASP A 192 11.54 -14.57 28.27
C ASP A 192 10.51 -13.99 27.30
N LEU A 193 10.78 -14.12 26.01
CA LEU A 193 9.85 -13.76 24.93
C LEU A 193 9.34 -15.05 24.29
N MET A 194 8.03 -15.16 24.05
CA MET A 194 7.44 -16.37 23.48
C MET A 194 6.35 -16.06 22.47
N GLU A 195 6.38 -16.80 21.36
CA GLU A 195 5.33 -16.81 20.34
C GLU A 195 4.80 -18.24 20.15
N THR A 196 3.48 -18.38 20.10
CA THR A 196 2.78 -19.64 19.80
C THR A 196 2.08 -19.53 18.45
N GLY A 197 2.64 -20.19 17.45
CA GLY A 197 2.27 -20.05 16.04
C GLY A 197 3.21 -19.06 15.35
N VAL A 198 4.20 -19.59 14.62
CA VAL A 198 5.35 -18.81 14.14
C VAL A 198 5.45 -18.78 12.64
N TRP A 199 4.80 -19.71 11.93
CA TRP A 199 4.90 -19.88 10.49
C TRP A 199 6.38 -19.95 10.03
N ARG A 200 6.88 -18.95 9.30
CA ARG A 200 8.28 -18.86 8.84
C ARG A 200 9.23 -18.25 9.89
N GLY A 201 8.72 -17.87 11.05
CA GLY A 201 9.48 -17.43 12.23
C GLY A 201 9.84 -15.95 12.27
N GLY A 202 9.32 -15.11 11.36
CA GLY A 202 9.81 -13.75 11.23
C GLY A 202 9.60 -12.86 12.46
N ALA A 203 8.47 -13.01 13.15
CA ALA A 203 8.21 -12.27 14.39
C ALA A 203 9.14 -12.71 15.54
N CYS A 204 9.38 -14.01 15.71
CA CYS A 204 10.45 -14.50 16.60
C CYS A 204 11.86 -14.01 16.21
N ILE A 205 12.19 -13.94 14.92
CA ILE A 205 13.48 -13.39 14.45
C ILE A 205 13.61 -11.92 14.85
N LEU A 206 12.53 -11.12 14.75
CA LEU A 206 12.51 -9.75 15.23
C LEU A 206 12.78 -9.69 16.74
N MET A 207 12.06 -10.47 17.55
CA MET A 207 12.26 -10.51 19.01
C MET A 207 13.73 -10.81 19.37
N ARG A 208 14.34 -11.80 18.71
CA ARG A 208 15.76 -12.15 18.90
C ARG A 208 16.68 -11.01 18.44
N GLY A 209 16.33 -10.36 17.33
CA GLY A 209 17.03 -9.18 16.82
C GLY A 209 17.05 -8.03 17.83
N VAL A 210 15.91 -7.73 18.46
CA VAL A 210 15.82 -6.71 19.51
C VAL A 210 16.73 -7.06 20.69
N LEU A 211 16.70 -8.29 21.22
CA LEU A 211 17.61 -8.70 22.30
C LEU A 211 19.09 -8.51 21.91
N LYS A 212 19.49 -8.90 20.68
CA LYS A 212 20.86 -8.71 20.18
C LYS A 212 21.24 -7.24 20.11
N ALA A 213 20.32 -6.41 19.61
CA ALA A 213 20.54 -4.98 19.43
C ALA A 213 20.73 -4.27 20.78
N PHE A 214 20.02 -4.71 21.82
CA PHE A 214 20.14 -4.20 23.20
C PHE A 214 21.24 -4.89 24.03
N GLY A 215 21.95 -5.87 23.47
CA GLY A 215 22.98 -6.64 24.18
C GLY A 215 22.45 -7.52 25.31
N ASP A 216 21.16 -7.88 25.28
CA ASP A 216 20.54 -8.76 26.27
C ASP A 216 20.92 -10.21 25.96
N ASN A 217 21.71 -10.80 26.86
CA ASN A 217 22.14 -12.20 26.79
C ASN A 217 21.43 -13.09 27.83
N ALA A 218 20.44 -12.54 28.56
CA ALA A 218 19.78 -13.21 29.68
C ALA A 218 18.46 -13.85 29.26
N ARG A 219 17.71 -13.19 28.36
CA ARG A 219 16.39 -13.64 27.92
C ARG A 219 16.50 -14.61 26.75
N THR A 220 15.56 -15.55 26.71
CA THR A 220 15.38 -16.52 25.62
C THR A 220 14.18 -16.12 24.76
N VAL A 221 14.26 -16.36 23.46
CA VAL A 221 13.13 -16.34 22.53
C VAL A 221 12.67 -17.77 22.30
N TRP A 222 11.45 -18.07 22.72
CA TRP A 222 10.82 -19.37 22.53
C TRP A 222 9.95 -19.36 21.28
N VAL A 223 10.23 -20.32 20.40
CA VAL A 223 9.61 -20.51 19.09
C VAL A 223 8.73 -21.76 19.17
N ALA A 224 7.45 -21.60 19.51
CA ALA A 224 6.52 -22.71 19.71
C ALA A 224 5.58 -22.87 18.52
N ASP A 225 5.63 -24.03 17.85
CA ASP A 225 4.82 -24.34 16.67
C ASP A 225 4.74 -25.85 16.45
N SER A 226 3.71 -26.31 15.74
CA SER A 226 3.64 -27.70 15.26
C SER A 226 4.73 -27.99 14.23
N PHE A 227 5.14 -26.95 13.49
CA PHE A 227 5.93 -26.97 12.27
C PHE A 227 5.30 -27.85 11.17
N ALA A 228 3.97 -28.00 11.25
CA ALA A 228 3.15 -28.86 10.41
C ALA A 228 1.82 -28.20 10.00
N GLY A 229 1.63 -26.90 10.29
CA GLY A 229 0.39 -26.18 10.05
C GLY A 229 -0.60 -26.33 11.20
N LEU A 230 -1.87 -25.97 10.97
CA LEU A 230 -2.91 -26.07 11.99
C LEU A 230 -3.43 -27.51 12.13
N PRO A 231 -3.94 -27.90 13.31
CA PRO A 231 -4.61 -29.19 13.48
C PRO A 231 -6.02 -29.15 12.85
N PRO A 232 -6.57 -30.29 12.41
CA PRO A 232 -8.00 -30.37 12.10
C PRO A 232 -8.85 -29.99 13.33
N PRO A 233 -9.96 -29.25 13.17
CA PRO A 233 -10.74 -28.77 14.31
C PRO A 233 -11.37 -29.92 15.10
N ASN A 234 -11.15 -29.92 16.41
CA ASN A 234 -11.81 -30.85 17.33
C ASN A 234 -13.17 -30.30 17.76
N GLU A 235 -14.16 -30.36 16.86
CA GLU A 235 -15.49 -29.77 17.10
C GLU A 235 -16.24 -30.35 18.31
N GLN A 236 -15.88 -31.56 18.75
CA GLN A 236 -16.50 -32.19 19.92
C GLN A 236 -16.06 -31.50 21.22
N LYS A 237 -14.77 -31.14 21.29
CA LYS A 237 -14.18 -30.51 22.48
C LYS A 237 -14.22 -28.98 22.40
N TYR A 238 -14.04 -28.43 21.20
CA TYR A 238 -14.02 -26.99 20.91
C TYR A 238 -14.98 -26.67 19.77
N PRO A 239 -16.30 -26.60 20.01
CA PRO A 239 -17.29 -26.33 18.97
C PRO A 239 -17.11 -24.98 18.26
N ALA A 240 -16.40 -24.05 18.89
CA ALA A 240 -16.08 -22.73 18.33
C ALA A 240 -15.18 -22.81 17.08
N ASP A 241 -14.41 -23.90 16.93
CA ASP A 241 -13.53 -24.14 15.78
C ASP A 241 -14.23 -24.88 14.62
N ARG A 242 -15.54 -25.13 14.74
CA ARG A 242 -16.31 -25.79 13.69
C ARG A 242 -16.17 -25.07 12.36
N GLY A 243 -15.86 -25.84 11.31
CA GLY A 243 -15.73 -25.34 9.96
C GLY A 243 -14.40 -24.64 9.67
N ASP A 244 -13.46 -24.61 10.62
CA ASP A 244 -12.09 -24.19 10.33
C ASP A 244 -11.43 -25.17 9.34
N ASN A 245 -10.86 -24.63 8.27
CA ASN A 245 -10.17 -25.39 7.24
C ASN A 245 -8.72 -24.94 7.03
N LEU A 246 -8.15 -24.17 7.95
CA LEU A 246 -6.78 -23.64 7.81
C LEU A 246 -5.74 -24.77 7.79
N HIS A 247 -6.03 -25.91 8.43
CA HIS A 247 -5.22 -27.14 8.38
C HIS A 247 -5.06 -27.73 6.96
N GLU A 248 -5.94 -27.39 6.01
CA GLU A 248 -5.85 -27.87 4.63
C GLU A 248 -4.80 -27.12 3.79
N PHE A 249 -4.35 -25.94 4.24
CA PHE A 249 -3.41 -25.08 3.52
C PHE A 249 -1.96 -25.44 3.84
N LYS A 250 -1.30 -26.11 2.89
CA LYS A 250 0.09 -26.57 3.03
C LYS A 250 1.09 -25.43 3.18
N GLU A 251 0.75 -24.23 2.74
CA GLU A 251 1.55 -23.02 2.84
C GLU A 251 1.77 -22.56 4.29
N LEU A 252 0.90 -22.99 5.22
CA LEU A 252 1.01 -22.73 6.65
C LEU A 252 1.90 -23.78 7.36
N ALA A 253 2.15 -24.92 6.72
CA ALA A 253 2.98 -26.00 7.25
C ALA A 253 4.48 -25.79 6.94
N ILE A 254 5.17 -25.05 7.80
CA ILE A 254 6.60 -24.77 7.64
C ILE A 254 7.44 -25.66 8.56
N PRO A 255 8.32 -26.53 8.02
CA PRO A 255 9.17 -27.39 8.84
C PRO A 255 10.13 -26.60 9.74
N MET A 256 10.39 -27.12 10.94
CA MET A 256 11.28 -26.51 11.93
C MET A 256 12.67 -26.22 11.35
N GLU A 257 13.17 -27.11 10.50
CA GLU A 257 14.47 -26.99 9.84
C GLU A 257 14.52 -25.75 8.93
N GLN A 258 13.40 -25.42 8.28
CA GLN A 258 13.27 -24.20 7.47
C GLN A 258 13.24 -22.96 8.36
N VAL A 259 12.51 -22.99 9.48
CA VAL A 259 12.49 -21.87 10.43
C VAL A 259 13.90 -21.63 11.00
N GLN A 260 14.61 -22.67 11.41
CA GLN A 260 16.01 -22.58 11.82
C GLN A 260 16.91 -22.03 10.70
N ALA A 261 16.70 -22.45 9.44
CA ALA A 261 17.44 -21.90 8.31
C ALA A 261 17.18 -20.40 8.13
N ASN A 262 15.93 -19.94 8.32
CA ASN A 262 15.60 -18.53 8.28
C ASN A 262 16.36 -17.76 9.37
N PHE A 263 16.35 -18.21 10.63
CA PHE A 263 17.16 -17.60 11.70
C PHE A 263 18.66 -17.52 11.37
N ARG A 264 19.22 -18.57 10.74
CA ARG A 264 20.63 -18.60 10.31
C ARG A 264 20.95 -17.52 9.27
N GLN A 265 20.03 -17.23 8.35
CA GLN A 265 20.24 -16.18 7.33
C GLN A 265 20.46 -14.79 7.95
N TYR A 266 19.87 -14.54 9.11
CA TYR A 266 20.05 -13.27 9.84
C TYR A 266 21.21 -13.30 10.85
N GLY A 267 21.90 -14.42 11.01
CA GLY A 267 22.91 -14.60 12.05
C GLY A 267 22.33 -14.48 13.47
N LEU A 268 21.11 -15.00 13.65
CA LEU A 268 20.32 -14.93 14.89
C LEU A 268 19.93 -16.31 15.44
N LEU A 269 20.42 -17.41 14.86
CA LEU A 269 20.28 -18.73 15.45
C LEU A 269 21.41 -18.98 16.45
N ASP A 270 21.12 -18.87 17.74
CA ASP A 270 22.07 -19.08 18.84
C ASP A 270 21.35 -19.68 20.07
N PRO A 271 22.05 -19.97 21.19
CA PRO A 271 21.44 -20.59 22.36
C PRO A 271 20.28 -19.82 23.00
N GLN A 272 20.11 -18.52 22.71
CA GLN A 272 18.95 -17.73 23.17
C GLN A 272 17.70 -17.99 22.32
N VAL A 273 17.73 -18.89 21.33
CA VAL A 273 16.55 -19.32 20.57
C VAL A 273 16.25 -20.78 20.89
N GLN A 274 15.09 -21.04 21.49
CA GLN A 274 14.65 -22.38 21.88
C GLN A 274 13.37 -22.75 21.13
N PHE A 275 13.36 -23.94 20.51
CA PHE A 275 12.24 -24.41 19.70
C PHE A 275 11.38 -25.41 20.49
N LEU A 276 10.07 -25.21 20.50
CA LEU A 276 9.08 -26.16 21.03
C LEU A 276 8.29 -26.73 19.85
N LYS A 277 8.71 -27.91 19.37
CA LYS A 277 8.09 -28.60 18.23
C LYS A 277 6.98 -29.54 18.69
N GLY A 278 5.77 -29.27 18.24
CA GLY A 278 4.60 -30.11 18.49
C GLY A 278 3.35 -29.28 18.73
N TRP A 279 2.22 -29.94 18.97
CA TRP A 279 0.96 -29.26 19.25
C TRP A 279 1.04 -28.51 20.58
N PHE A 280 0.30 -27.41 20.72
CA PHE A 280 0.33 -26.58 21.93
C PHE A 280 -0.11 -27.36 23.18
N SER A 281 -1.16 -28.17 23.06
CA SER A 281 -1.62 -29.09 24.11
C SER A 281 -0.57 -30.09 24.60
N GLU A 282 0.42 -30.43 23.77
CA GLU A 282 1.49 -31.38 24.11
C GLU A 282 2.74 -30.68 24.66
N THR A 283 3.06 -29.51 24.11
CA THR A 283 4.36 -28.85 24.32
C THR A 283 4.31 -27.79 25.43
N LEU A 284 3.25 -26.97 25.49
CA LEU A 284 3.16 -25.84 26.42
C LEU A 284 3.03 -26.25 27.90
N PRO A 285 2.34 -27.33 28.29
CA PRO A 285 2.30 -27.78 29.69
C PRO A 285 3.68 -28.08 30.28
N HIS A 286 4.62 -28.48 29.43
CA HIS A 286 5.97 -28.91 29.81
C HIS A 286 7.05 -27.93 29.34
N ALA A 287 6.67 -26.76 28.83
CA ALA A 287 7.61 -25.74 28.39
C ALA A 287 8.48 -25.27 29.56
N GLY A 288 9.81 -25.40 29.41
CA GLY A 288 10.81 -25.07 30.43
C GLY A 288 10.96 -23.58 30.75
N VAL A 289 10.07 -22.73 30.24
CA VAL A 289 10.02 -21.30 30.56
C VAL A 289 9.43 -21.08 31.95
N SER A 290 10.07 -20.24 32.75
CA SER A 290 9.65 -19.92 34.13
C SER A 290 8.86 -18.61 34.22
N GLN A 291 9.29 -17.58 33.49
CA GLN A 291 8.64 -16.27 33.40
C GLN A 291 8.67 -15.78 31.96
N ILE A 292 7.63 -15.05 31.57
CA ILE A 292 7.47 -14.48 30.23
C ILE A 292 7.24 -12.97 30.38
N ALA A 293 7.95 -12.15 29.62
CA ALA A 293 7.76 -10.70 29.56
C ALA A 293 6.88 -10.28 28.38
N VAL A 294 6.97 -10.98 27.24
CA VAL A 294 6.10 -10.79 26.07
C VAL A 294 5.60 -12.15 25.60
N LEU A 295 4.29 -12.32 25.63
CA LEU A 295 3.57 -13.51 25.21
C LEU A 295 2.71 -13.16 23.99
N ARG A 296 3.05 -13.68 22.80
CA ARG A 296 2.31 -13.46 21.56
C ARG A 296 1.62 -14.75 21.10
N LEU A 297 0.30 -14.70 20.94
CA LEU A 297 -0.54 -15.82 20.53
C LEU A 297 -1.02 -15.56 19.09
N ASP A 298 -0.68 -16.46 18.18
CA ASP A 298 -0.92 -16.33 16.73
C ASP A 298 -1.23 -17.71 16.15
N GLY A 299 -2.22 -18.38 16.76
CA GLY A 299 -2.58 -19.76 16.50
C GLY A 299 -3.97 -19.95 15.91
N ASP A 300 -4.64 -18.83 15.54
CA ASP A 300 -5.95 -18.70 14.90
C ASP A 300 -7.17 -19.26 15.66
N MET A 301 -7.07 -20.50 16.11
CA MET A 301 -8.18 -21.31 16.63
C MET A 301 -8.47 -21.02 18.10
N TYR A 302 -9.71 -21.34 18.51
CA TYR A 302 -10.11 -21.38 19.91
C TYR A 302 -9.22 -22.34 20.70
N GLU A 303 -9.05 -23.58 20.22
CA GLU A 303 -8.21 -24.60 20.87
C GLU A 303 -6.79 -24.07 21.09
N SER A 304 -6.14 -23.60 20.02
CA SER A 304 -4.79 -23.05 20.06
C SER A 304 -4.64 -21.89 21.04
N THR A 305 -5.57 -20.94 20.99
CA THR A 305 -5.57 -19.76 21.87
C THR A 305 -5.77 -20.17 23.34
N MET A 306 -6.70 -21.10 23.60
CA MET A 306 -7.00 -21.57 24.95
C MET A 306 -5.84 -22.36 25.55
N ASP A 307 -5.20 -23.24 24.79
CA ASP A 307 -4.03 -24.00 25.23
C ASP A 307 -2.88 -23.05 25.60
N ALA A 308 -2.60 -22.05 24.76
CA ALA A 308 -1.57 -21.06 25.01
C ALA A 308 -1.86 -20.21 26.25
N LEU A 309 -3.07 -19.66 26.39
CA LEU A 309 -3.45 -18.90 27.59
C LEU A 309 -3.37 -19.76 28.85
N THR A 310 -3.91 -20.97 28.82
CA THR A 310 -3.93 -21.89 29.97
C THR A 310 -2.55 -22.19 30.52
N HIS A 311 -1.58 -22.44 29.63
CA HIS A 311 -0.25 -22.89 30.05
C HIS A 311 0.79 -21.76 30.20
N LEU A 312 0.60 -20.63 29.50
CA LEU A 312 1.61 -19.57 29.43
C LEU A 312 1.20 -18.28 30.13
N TYR A 313 -0.08 -17.91 30.14
CA TYR A 313 -0.51 -16.68 30.82
C TYR A 313 -0.22 -16.65 32.34
N PRO A 314 -0.28 -17.78 33.08
CA PRO A 314 0.18 -17.81 34.47
C PRO A 314 1.66 -17.42 34.63
N LYS A 315 2.49 -17.70 33.62
CA LYS A 315 3.93 -17.41 33.58
C LYS A 315 4.24 -16.00 33.09
N LEU A 316 3.26 -15.28 32.52
CA LEU A 316 3.43 -13.88 32.13
C LEU A 316 3.67 -13.04 33.39
N SER A 317 4.75 -12.28 33.41
CA SER A 317 5.11 -11.40 34.52
C SER A 317 4.15 -10.21 34.59
N PRO A 318 3.88 -9.68 35.80
CA PRO A 318 3.33 -8.33 35.95
C PRO A 318 4.15 -7.31 35.15
N GLY A 319 3.47 -6.41 34.44
CA GLY A 319 4.08 -5.49 33.49
C GLY A 319 4.38 -6.12 32.12
N GLY A 320 4.18 -7.42 31.94
CA GLY A 320 4.33 -8.12 30.67
C GLY A 320 3.14 -7.93 29.73
N TYR A 321 3.37 -8.14 28.43
CA TYR A 321 2.36 -7.98 27.39
C TYR A 321 1.81 -9.34 26.94
N CYS A 322 0.48 -9.47 26.88
CA CYS A 322 -0.19 -10.55 26.18
C CYS A 322 -0.78 -9.99 24.88
N ILE A 323 -0.26 -10.45 23.75
CA ILE A 323 -0.66 -10.06 22.39
C ILE A 323 -1.42 -11.23 21.77
N ILE A 324 -2.58 -10.94 21.17
CA ILE A 324 -3.44 -11.90 20.47
C ILE A 324 -3.57 -11.43 19.03
N ASP A 325 -2.97 -12.13 18.08
CA ASP A 325 -2.88 -11.66 16.70
C ASP A 325 -4.23 -11.67 15.96
N ASP A 326 -5.09 -12.62 16.33
CA ASP A 326 -6.31 -12.93 15.57
C ASP A 326 -7.60 -12.42 16.23
N TYR A 327 -7.48 -11.63 17.29
CA TYR A 327 -8.60 -11.24 18.15
C TYR A 327 -9.72 -10.49 17.39
N GLY A 328 -9.34 -9.63 16.46
CA GLY A 328 -10.19 -8.75 15.65
C GLY A 328 -10.82 -9.45 14.45
N ALA A 329 -10.14 -10.46 13.88
CA ALA A 329 -10.56 -11.12 12.65
C ALA A 329 -11.26 -12.46 12.88
N ILE A 330 -10.84 -13.24 13.89
CA ILE A 330 -11.28 -14.62 14.07
C ILE A 330 -12.20 -14.73 15.30
N PRO A 331 -13.51 -14.99 15.11
CA PRO A 331 -14.46 -15.09 16.21
C PRO A 331 -14.10 -16.18 17.23
N ALA A 332 -13.55 -17.32 16.78
CA ALA A 332 -13.16 -18.44 17.63
C ALA A 332 -12.02 -18.06 18.59
N CYS A 333 -10.93 -17.47 18.09
CA CYS A 333 -9.86 -16.89 18.92
C CYS A 333 -10.42 -15.85 19.92
N ARG A 334 -11.25 -14.90 19.45
CA ARG A 334 -11.86 -13.89 20.32
C ARG A 334 -12.68 -14.52 21.44
N GLN A 335 -13.40 -15.60 21.16
CA GLN A 335 -14.19 -16.33 22.15
C GLN A 335 -13.28 -17.00 23.18
N ALA A 336 -12.19 -17.65 22.77
CA ALA A 336 -11.23 -18.26 23.70
C ALA A 336 -10.63 -17.23 24.66
N VAL A 337 -10.25 -16.06 24.16
CA VAL A 337 -9.75 -14.94 24.98
C VAL A 337 -10.79 -14.51 26.00
N ARG A 338 -12.05 -14.33 25.59
CA ARG A 338 -13.14 -13.94 26.49
C ARG A 338 -13.40 -14.98 27.57
N ASP A 339 -13.47 -16.26 27.18
CA ASP A 339 -13.73 -17.37 28.10
C ASP A 339 -12.62 -17.50 29.13
N TYR A 340 -11.35 -17.48 28.70
CA TYR A 340 -10.20 -17.57 29.60
C TYR A 340 -10.18 -16.41 30.58
N ARG A 341 -10.38 -15.19 30.09
CA ARG A 341 -10.36 -13.99 30.94
C ARG A 341 -11.50 -13.98 31.96
N ALA A 342 -12.70 -14.37 31.54
CA ALA A 342 -13.84 -14.52 32.45
C ALA A 342 -13.58 -15.59 33.51
N ALA A 343 -12.99 -16.73 33.12
CA ALA A 343 -12.66 -17.81 34.05
C ALA A 343 -11.57 -17.43 35.07
N HIS A 344 -10.69 -16.49 34.72
CA HIS A 344 -9.56 -16.09 35.54
C HIS A 344 -9.67 -14.68 36.15
N ASN A 345 -10.84 -14.03 36.03
CA ASN A 345 -11.08 -12.66 36.51
C ASN A 345 -10.02 -11.67 36.01
N ILE A 346 -9.70 -11.76 34.72
CA ILE A 346 -8.76 -10.88 34.04
C ILE A 346 -9.60 -9.76 33.43
N ASP A 347 -9.57 -8.59 34.07
CA ASP A 347 -10.37 -7.42 33.69
C ASP A 347 -9.54 -6.35 32.97
N GLU A 348 -8.24 -6.57 32.77
CA GLU A 348 -7.36 -5.62 32.08
C GLU A 348 -7.88 -5.34 30.66
N PRO A 349 -8.13 -4.09 30.27
CA PRO A 349 -8.76 -3.76 29.00
C PRO A 349 -7.96 -4.30 27.81
N ILE A 350 -8.67 -4.89 26.86
CA ILE A 350 -8.08 -5.28 25.58
C ILE A 350 -8.07 -4.06 24.65
N SER A 351 -6.87 -3.71 24.17
CA SER A 351 -6.64 -2.69 23.16
C SER A 351 -6.42 -3.35 21.80
N MET A 352 -7.02 -2.81 20.74
CA MET A 352 -6.74 -3.25 19.37
C MET A 352 -5.45 -2.60 18.86
N ILE A 353 -4.67 -3.36 18.09
CA ILE A 353 -3.44 -2.94 17.39
C ILE A 353 -3.81 -2.47 15.97
N ASP A 354 -4.53 -3.32 15.24
CA ASP A 354 -5.03 -3.06 13.88
C ASP A 354 -6.39 -3.76 13.69
N TRP A 355 -6.74 -4.14 12.46
CA TRP A 355 -8.00 -4.84 12.15
C TRP A 355 -8.10 -6.23 12.79
N THR A 356 -6.98 -6.87 13.17
CA THR A 356 -6.94 -8.22 13.73
C THR A 356 -6.25 -8.29 15.09
N GLY A 357 -5.10 -7.64 15.29
CA GLY A 357 -4.34 -7.78 16.52
C GLY A 357 -5.02 -7.10 17.71
N GLY A 358 -5.06 -7.77 18.86
CA GLY A 358 -5.43 -7.21 20.16
C GLY A 358 -4.35 -7.47 21.21
N PHE A 359 -4.31 -6.70 22.29
CA PHE A 359 -3.38 -6.95 23.39
C PHE A 359 -3.89 -6.40 24.72
N TRP A 360 -3.31 -6.87 25.81
CA TRP A 360 -3.38 -6.20 27.11
C TRP A 360 -2.07 -6.37 27.86
N ARG A 361 -1.88 -5.54 28.90
CA ARG A 361 -0.73 -5.58 29.79
C ARG A 361 -1.16 -6.15 31.13
N LYS A 362 -0.45 -7.16 31.63
CA LYS A 362 -0.78 -7.82 32.90
C LYS A 362 -0.44 -6.92 34.08
N THR A 363 -1.37 -6.71 34.98
CA THR A 363 -1.16 -5.86 36.17
C THR A 363 -0.68 -6.71 37.35
N GLY A 364 0.12 -6.11 38.25
CA GLY A 364 0.70 -6.82 39.39
C GLY A 364 -0.14 -6.69 40.65
N SER A 365 -0.39 -7.80 41.35
CA SER A 365 -0.56 -7.76 42.81
C SER A 365 0.81 -7.98 43.44
N THR A 366 1.37 -6.94 44.06
CA THR A 366 2.55 -7.10 44.91
C THR A 366 2.10 -7.23 46.35
N SER A 367 2.19 -8.44 46.90
CA SER A 367 2.24 -8.66 48.34
C SER A 367 3.41 -7.87 48.95
N GLU A 368 3.15 -7.22 50.07
CA GLU A 368 4.08 -6.39 50.88
C GLU A 368 5.44 -7.06 51.13
N THR A 369 6.55 -6.31 51.02
CA THR A 369 7.55 -6.05 52.09
C THR A 369 8.83 -5.38 51.57
N ALA A 370 9.47 -4.63 52.50
CA ALA A 370 10.85 -4.11 52.53
C ALA A 370 11.11 -2.68 52.01
N GLU A 371 11.04 -1.74 52.97
CA GLU A 371 11.70 -0.43 52.94
C GLU A 371 13.23 -0.58 52.90
N THR A 372 13.93 0.28 52.15
CA THR A 372 15.27 0.75 52.58
C THR A 372 15.54 2.16 52.03
N THR A 373 15.95 3.02 52.96
CA THR A 373 16.34 4.43 52.85
C THR A 373 17.68 4.67 52.14
N PHE A 374 17.90 5.92 51.68
CA PHE A 374 19.15 6.73 51.55
C PHE A 374 19.03 7.59 50.27
N SER A 375 18.96 8.93 50.28
CA SER A 375 19.79 10.02 50.85
C SER A 375 20.35 10.85 49.69
N SER A 376 20.31 12.15 49.90
CA SER A 376 20.55 13.26 48.97
C SER A 376 21.95 13.27 48.34
N VAL A 377 22.09 13.98 47.20
CA VAL A 377 23.09 15.06 46.98
C VAL A 377 23.20 15.45 45.48
N VAL A 378 22.95 16.75 45.22
CA VAL A 378 23.58 17.69 44.24
C VAL A 378 23.15 17.69 42.75
N GLN A 379 22.50 18.80 42.37
CA GLN A 379 22.46 19.39 41.01
C GLN A 379 23.79 20.08 40.67
N PRO A 380 24.12 20.26 39.38
CA PRO A 380 24.31 21.65 38.96
C PRO A 380 23.80 22.00 37.55
N ALA A 381 23.24 23.22 37.51
CA ALA A 381 23.45 24.32 36.57
C ALA A 381 23.08 24.19 35.08
N ALA A 382 22.20 25.10 34.69
CA ALA A 382 21.78 25.46 33.34
C ALA A 382 22.78 26.37 32.62
N SER A 383 22.92 26.14 31.31
CA SER A 383 23.34 27.08 30.25
C SER A 383 23.31 26.28 28.94
N GLY A 384 22.74 26.67 27.80
CA GLY A 384 22.16 27.90 27.30
C GLY A 384 22.05 27.69 25.78
N GLU A 385 21.04 28.32 25.16
CA GLU A 385 20.75 28.42 23.72
C GLU A 385 19.92 27.30 23.06
N ALA A 386 18.67 27.65 22.74
CA ALA A 386 17.76 26.90 21.90
C ALA A 386 18.04 27.21 20.41
N PRO A 387 17.89 26.24 19.48
CA PRO A 387 18.01 26.50 18.05
C PRO A 387 16.78 27.27 17.50
N PRO A 388 16.90 27.96 16.36
CA PRO A 388 15.89 28.91 15.88
C PRO A 388 14.58 28.23 15.48
N SER A 389 13.49 28.77 15.99
CA SER A 389 12.12 28.51 15.54
C SER A 389 11.86 29.20 14.19
N ALA A 390 11.83 28.45 13.09
CA ALA A 390 11.06 28.82 11.87
C ALA A 390 11.21 27.74 10.78
N LEU A 391 10.40 26.68 10.85
CA LEU A 391 10.01 25.87 9.68
C LEU A 391 8.47 25.78 9.55
N SER A 392 7.72 26.49 10.42
CA SER A 392 6.25 26.49 10.44
C SER A 392 5.60 27.29 9.31
N ASP A 393 6.39 28.10 8.60
CA ASP A 393 5.88 29.12 7.69
C ASP A 393 6.30 28.81 6.23
N ILE A 394 6.00 27.61 5.73
CA ILE A 394 6.13 27.36 4.29
C ILE A 394 4.91 27.98 3.58
N SER A 395 5.19 29.11 2.91
CA SER A 395 4.31 30.06 2.23
C SER A 395 3.01 29.56 1.57
N THR A 396 2.03 30.48 1.50
CA THR A 396 0.84 30.50 0.61
C THR A 396 1.16 30.17 -0.85
N ALA A 397 2.43 30.31 -1.26
CA ALA A 397 2.94 30.00 -2.58
C ALA A 397 2.67 28.55 -3.04
N LEU A 398 2.68 27.58 -2.12
CA LEU A 398 2.42 26.16 -2.41
C LEU A 398 0.95 25.85 -2.74
N ALA A 399 0.01 26.77 -2.45
CA ALA A 399 -1.41 26.57 -2.68
C ALA A 399 -1.81 26.73 -4.16
N ASP A 400 -0.96 27.36 -4.99
CA ASP A 400 -1.24 27.67 -6.38
C ASP A 400 0.00 27.43 -7.25
N VAL A 401 0.49 26.19 -7.34
CA VAL A 401 1.62 25.84 -8.24
C VAL A 401 1.11 25.86 -9.69
N ARG A 402 1.54 26.85 -10.47
CA ARG A 402 0.98 27.15 -11.80
C ARG A 402 1.70 26.43 -12.94
N LEU A 403 2.50 25.41 -12.64
CA LEU A 403 3.39 24.74 -13.61
C LEU A 403 2.59 23.83 -14.56
N GLY A 404 1.92 24.45 -15.52
CA GLY A 404 1.23 23.76 -16.60
C GLY A 404 2.24 23.20 -17.60
N HIS A 405 2.31 21.87 -17.69
CA HIS A 405 3.00 21.06 -18.71
C HIS A 405 4.50 20.77 -18.51
N ALA A 406 5.16 21.30 -17.47
CA ALA A 406 6.55 20.96 -17.15
C ALA A 406 6.62 19.78 -16.17
N ASN A 407 6.23 18.58 -16.61
CA ASN A 407 6.51 17.35 -15.85
C ASN A 407 7.96 16.95 -16.15
N GLY A 408 8.86 17.05 -15.17
CA GLY A 408 10.28 16.77 -15.35
C GLY A 408 10.94 16.19 -14.11
N ALA A 409 12.20 15.80 -14.24
CA ALA A 409 13.03 15.25 -13.15
C ALA A 409 13.09 16.13 -11.90
N TRP A 410 12.84 17.43 -12.09
CA TRP A 410 12.94 18.47 -11.07
C TRP A 410 11.65 18.72 -10.26
N THR A 411 10.49 18.14 -10.65
CA THR A 411 9.17 18.45 -10.05
C THR A 411 9.14 18.31 -8.52
N GLU A 412 9.85 17.33 -7.95
CA GLU A 412 9.83 17.12 -6.50
C GLU A 412 10.60 18.18 -5.70
N HIS A 413 11.38 19.04 -6.35
CA HIS A 413 12.14 20.12 -5.70
C HIS A 413 11.40 21.46 -5.67
N ILE A 414 10.24 21.55 -6.33
CA ILE A 414 9.42 22.78 -6.39
C ILE A 414 9.18 23.40 -5.01
N PRO A 415 8.76 22.65 -3.97
CA PRO A 415 8.54 23.25 -2.65
C PRO A 415 9.79 23.85 -2.02
N PHE A 416 10.95 23.26 -2.30
CA PHE A 416 12.21 23.78 -1.79
C PHE A 416 12.62 25.07 -2.51
N ALA A 417 12.39 25.21 -3.82
CA ALA A 417 12.61 26.50 -4.50
C ALA A 417 11.74 27.62 -3.93
N PHE A 418 10.46 27.36 -3.64
CA PHE A 418 9.58 28.34 -3.02
C PHE A 418 10.12 28.80 -1.66
N TRP A 419 10.46 27.83 -0.79
CA TRP A 419 11.04 28.13 0.52
C TRP A 419 12.36 28.89 0.40
N LEU A 420 13.23 28.48 -0.52
CA LEU A 420 14.54 29.10 -0.71
C LEU A 420 14.41 30.54 -1.19
N VAL A 421 13.58 30.84 -2.18
CA VAL A 421 13.37 32.23 -2.66
C VAL A 421 12.80 33.11 -1.56
N GLU A 422 11.83 32.61 -0.80
CA GLU A 422 11.20 33.34 0.31
C GLU A 422 12.19 33.72 1.42
N HIS A 423 13.10 32.81 1.76
CA HIS A 423 14.01 32.95 2.90
C HIS A 423 15.39 33.50 2.52
N LEU A 424 15.86 33.24 1.30
CA LEU A 424 17.07 33.83 0.76
C LEU A 424 16.85 35.29 0.35
N ARG A 425 15.64 35.61 -0.14
CA ARG A 425 15.26 36.89 -0.77
C ARG A 425 16.33 37.40 -1.74
N PRO A 426 16.63 36.64 -2.82
CA PRO A 426 17.70 36.96 -3.75
C PRO A 426 17.36 38.21 -4.56
N ARG A 427 18.37 39.02 -4.88
CA ARG A 427 18.25 40.16 -5.82
C ARG A 427 18.41 39.70 -7.26
N VAL A 428 19.27 38.71 -7.48
CA VAL A 428 19.55 38.12 -8.79
C VAL A 428 19.53 36.60 -8.68
N ILE A 429 18.69 35.96 -9.50
CA ILE A 429 18.61 34.52 -9.69
C ILE A 429 19.08 34.19 -11.11
N VAL A 430 20.00 33.24 -11.24
CA VAL A 430 20.46 32.73 -12.53
C VAL A 430 20.29 31.21 -12.58
N GLU A 431 19.71 30.70 -13.67
CA GLU A 431 19.65 29.27 -13.98
C GLU A 431 20.41 28.97 -15.27
N LEU A 432 21.30 27.98 -15.22
CA LEU A 432 22.03 27.42 -16.35
C LEU A 432 21.38 26.08 -16.72
N GLY A 433 20.85 25.96 -17.94
CA GLY A 433 20.18 24.74 -18.41
C GLY A 433 18.66 24.74 -18.19
N VAL A 434 17.98 25.74 -18.74
CA VAL A 434 16.54 25.96 -18.50
C VAL A 434 15.64 24.87 -19.11
N HIS A 435 16.02 24.30 -20.25
CA HIS A 435 15.25 23.30 -21.00
C HIS A 435 13.76 23.69 -21.21
N LYS A 436 12.82 22.99 -20.57
CA LYS A 436 11.36 23.28 -20.63
C LYS A 436 10.90 24.28 -19.56
N GLY A 437 11.80 24.73 -18.69
CA GLY A 437 11.59 25.78 -17.69
C GLY A 437 10.91 25.36 -16.39
N GLY A 438 10.94 24.08 -16.01
CA GLY A 438 10.29 23.58 -14.79
C GLY A 438 10.83 24.23 -13.50
N SER A 439 12.14 24.11 -13.28
CA SER A 439 12.90 24.76 -12.21
C SER A 439 12.85 26.29 -12.32
N TYR A 440 13.21 26.83 -13.50
CA TYR A 440 13.25 28.27 -13.72
C TYR A 440 11.92 28.97 -13.42
N CYS A 441 10.80 28.41 -13.89
CA CYS A 441 9.48 28.98 -13.63
C CYS A 441 9.07 28.81 -12.17
N ALA A 442 9.52 27.77 -11.46
CA ALA A 442 9.29 27.64 -10.02
C ALA A 442 9.99 28.77 -9.25
N PHE A 443 11.24 29.12 -9.60
CA PHE A 443 11.92 30.28 -9.02
C PHE A 443 11.21 31.60 -9.34
N CYS A 444 10.83 31.82 -10.59
CA CYS A 444 10.10 33.03 -10.99
C CYS A 444 8.76 33.16 -10.26
N GLN A 445 8.06 32.04 -10.10
CA GLN A 445 6.81 32.01 -9.36
C GLN A 445 7.03 32.29 -7.86
N GLY A 446 8.09 31.76 -7.26
CA GLY A 446 8.48 32.08 -5.88
C GLY A 446 8.76 33.57 -5.70
N VAL A 447 9.42 34.21 -6.67
CA VAL A 447 9.67 35.66 -6.65
C VAL A 447 8.36 36.44 -6.69
N GLU A 448 7.45 36.11 -7.61
CA GLU A 448 6.14 36.74 -7.75
C GLU A 448 5.30 36.60 -6.45
N GLN A 449 5.20 35.39 -5.91
CA GLN A 449 4.31 35.08 -4.78
C GLN A 449 4.85 35.54 -3.42
N SER A 450 6.18 35.52 -3.23
CA SER A 450 6.81 36.02 -2.02
C SER A 450 7.13 37.52 -2.08
N HIS A 451 6.70 38.19 -3.17
CA HIS A 451 6.90 39.61 -3.44
C HIS A 451 8.36 40.06 -3.26
N VAL A 452 9.30 39.24 -3.75
CA VAL A 452 10.73 39.56 -3.71
C VAL A 452 11.06 40.47 -4.89
N ASP A 453 11.76 41.57 -4.65
CA ASP A 453 12.31 42.41 -5.71
C ASP A 453 13.58 41.76 -6.29
N ALA A 454 13.37 40.78 -7.18
CA ALA A 454 14.43 40.00 -7.80
C ALA A 454 14.41 40.14 -9.32
N ARG A 455 15.60 40.02 -9.93
CA ARG A 455 15.76 39.79 -11.38
C ARG A 455 16.12 38.33 -11.63
N CYS A 456 15.39 37.68 -12.54
CA CYS A 456 15.63 36.27 -12.89
C CYS A 456 16.20 36.16 -14.31
N TYR A 457 17.19 35.29 -14.50
CA TYR A 457 17.81 35.04 -15.80
C TYR A 457 17.96 33.55 -16.06
N GLY A 458 17.37 33.08 -17.15
CA GLY A 458 17.40 31.69 -17.57
C GLY A 458 18.25 31.57 -18.82
N ILE A 459 19.34 30.83 -18.74
CA ILE A 459 20.34 30.73 -19.81
C ILE A 459 20.34 29.31 -20.35
N ASP A 460 20.16 29.18 -21.66
CA ASP A 460 20.24 27.91 -22.37
C ASP A 460 20.49 28.19 -23.86
N THR A 461 21.11 27.26 -24.58
CA THR A 461 21.19 27.29 -26.04
C THR A 461 19.86 26.91 -26.69
N PHE A 462 19.06 26.10 -25.98
CA PHE A 462 17.85 25.42 -26.44
C PHE A 462 18.08 24.45 -27.61
N GLU A 463 19.31 23.99 -27.80
CA GLU A 463 19.67 22.98 -28.80
C GLU A 463 19.65 21.55 -28.23
N GLY A 464 19.74 21.43 -26.91
CA GLY A 464 19.92 20.18 -26.19
C GLY A 464 21.31 19.58 -26.36
N ASP A 465 21.66 18.64 -25.48
CA ASP A 465 22.96 17.99 -25.41
C ASP A 465 22.83 16.45 -25.43
N GLU A 466 23.93 15.74 -25.15
CA GLU A 466 23.99 14.27 -25.15
C GLU A 466 23.17 13.63 -24.01
N HIS A 467 23.04 14.31 -22.88
CA HIS A 467 22.31 13.82 -21.72
C HIS A 467 20.82 14.17 -21.80
N ALA A 468 20.50 15.42 -22.13
CA ALA A 468 19.14 15.93 -22.25
C ALA A 468 18.46 15.59 -23.60
N GLY A 469 19.25 15.19 -24.61
CA GLY A 469 18.80 14.92 -25.97
C GLY A 469 18.56 16.18 -26.78
N ARG A 470 18.55 16.08 -28.11
CA ARG A 470 18.29 17.24 -29.00
C ARG A 470 16.88 17.77 -28.82
N TYR A 471 16.76 19.06 -28.55
CA TYR A 471 15.45 19.69 -28.33
C TYR A 471 14.73 19.90 -29.65
N ALA A 472 13.40 19.81 -29.62
CA ALA A 472 12.58 20.27 -30.72
C ALA A 472 12.64 21.80 -30.79
N SER A 473 12.63 22.36 -32.01
CA SER A 473 12.64 23.83 -32.22
C SER A 473 11.49 24.57 -31.54
N SER A 474 10.44 23.85 -31.11
CA SER A 474 9.29 24.40 -30.41
C SER A 474 9.51 24.62 -28.90
N VAL A 475 10.57 24.09 -28.28
CA VAL A 475 10.75 24.15 -26.81
C VAL A 475 10.86 25.59 -26.32
N LEU A 476 11.76 26.39 -26.90
CA LEU A 476 11.90 27.80 -26.54
C LEU A 476 10.62 28.61 -26.80
N ALA A 477 9.95 28.35 -27.93
CA ALA A 477 8.71 29.04 -28.27
C ALA A 477 7.57 28.72 -27.28
N GLN A 478 7.44 27.47 -26.85
CA GLN A 478 6.45 27.04 -25.86
C GLN A 478 6.77 27.61 -24.48
N LEU A 479 8.05 27.60 -24.08
CA LEU A 479 8.48 28.19 -22.83
C LEU A 479 8.19 29.70 -22.80
N ARG A 480 8.57 30.46 -23.82
CA ARG A 480 8.28 31.90 -23.91
C ARG A 480 6.78 32.20 -23.90
N ALA A 481 5.98 31.41 -24.60
CA ALA A 481 4.52 31.56 -24.59
C ALA A 481 3.90 31.38 -23.19
N TYR A 482 4.54 30.59 -22.31
CA TYR A 482 4.13 30.43 -20.93
C TYR A 482 4.74 31.49 -19.99
N HIS A 483 6.06 31.71 -20.12
CA HIS A 483 6.90 32.53 -19.26
C HIS A 483 6.66 34.03 -19.44
N ASP A 484 6.77 34.55 -20.67
CA ASP A 484 6.83 36.00 -20.93
C ASP A 484 5.56 36.74 -20.46
N PRO A 485 4.34 36.22 -20.68
CA PRO A 485 3.12 36.87 -20.17
C PRO A 485 3.01 36.93 -18.66
N ARG A 486 3.76 36.08 -17.93
CA ARG A 486 3.68 35.95 -16.47
C ARG A 486 4.84 36.64 -15.77
N TYR A 487 6.06 36.42 -16.26
CA TYR A 487 7.28 36.77 -15.55
C TYR A 487 8.16 37.78 -16.29
N GLY A 488 7.82 38.14 -17.54
CA GLY A 488 8.64 39.00 -18.39
C GLY A 488 8.92 40.42 -17.85
N SER A 489 8.20 40.87 -16.81
CA SER A 489 8.46 42.16 -16.16
C SER A 489 9.73 42.16 -15.29
N PHE A 490 10.13 41.00 -14.78
CA PHE A 490 11.31 40.85 -13.91
C PHE A 490 12.25 39.70 -14.31
N SER A 491 11.85 38.88 -15.28
CA SER A 491 12.56 37.68 -15.71
C SER A 491 12.93 37.72 -17.19
N THR A 492 14.12 37.24 -17.56
CA THR A 492 14.64 37.25 -18.94
C THR A 492 15.24 35.90 -19.33
N ILE A 493 14.78 35.34 -20.45
CA ILE A 493 15.38 34.13 -21.06
C ILE A 493 16.46 34.56 -22.06
N ILE A 494 17.70 34.18 -21.80
CA ILE A 494 18.88 34.47 -22.62
C ILE A 494 19.24 33.20 -23.42
N GLN A 495 19.10 33.26 -24.73
CA GLN A 495 19.53 32.17 -25.61
C GLN A 495 21.03 32.32 -25.90
N SER A 496 21.88 31.61 -25.15
CA SER A 496 23.34 31.74 -25.21
C SER A 496 24.03 30.52 -24.59
N THR A 497 25.32 30.34 -24.86
CA THR A 497 26.17 29.47 -24.03
C THR A 497 26.37 30.10 -22.64
N PHE A 498 26.71 29.29 -21.63
CA PHE A 498 26.96 29.79 -20.28
C PHE A 498 28.20 30.68 -20.21
N ALA A 499 29.23 30.37 -21.01
CA ALA A 499 30.46 31.15 -21.08
C ALA A 499 30.22 32.56 -21.65
N ASP A 500 29.47 32.67 -22.75
CA ASP A 500 29.16 33.97 -23.36
C ASP A 500 28.22 34.80 -22.47
N ALA A 501 27.37 34.14 -21.67
CA ALA A 501 26.46 34.82 -20.77
C ALA A 501 27.17 35.53 -19.60
N LEU A 502 28.40 35.15 -19.24
CA LEU A 502 29.14 35.74 -18.10
C LEU A 502 29.29 37.26 -18.17
N SER A 503 29.44 37.83 -19.38
CA SER A 503 29.59 39.28 -19.55
C SER A 503 28.33 40.09 -19.23
N HIS A 504 27.17 39.43 -19.09
CA HIS A 504 25.92 40.08 -18.72
C HIS A 504 25.79 40.32 -17.21
N PHE A 505 26.68 39.76 -16.38
CA PHE A 505 26.59 39.81 -14.93
C PHE A 505 27.83 40.49 -14.32
N GLU A 506 27.59 41.41 -13.40
CA GLU A 506 28.65 42.03 -12.60
C GLU A 506 29.21 41.01 -11.58
N ASP A 507 30.49 41.13 -11.25
CA ASP A 507 31.11 40.29 -10.22
C ASP A 507 30.42 40.52 -8.86
N GLY A 508 30.20 39.44 -8.11
CA GLY A 508 29.54 39.52 -6.81
C GLY A 508 28.04 39.90 -6.83
N SER A 509 27.36 39.81 -7.97
CA SER A 509 25.96 40.24 -8.13
C SER A 509 24.92 39.12 -7.93
N ILE A 510 25.29 37.86 -8.13
CA ILE A 510 24.34 36.73 -8.15
C ILE A 510 24.13 36.16 -6.75
N ASP A 511 22.87 36.14 -6.29
CA ASP A 511 22.51 35.64 -4.96
C ASP A 511 22.04 34.17 -4.98
N LEU A 512 21.49 33.70 -6.10
CA LEU A 512 21.11 32.31 -6.31
C LEU A 512 21.53 31.85 -7.71
N LEU A 513 22.37 30.81 -7.77
CA LEU A 513 22.78 30.16 -9.02
C LEU A 513 22.27 28.72 -9.03
N HIS A 514 21.55 28.31 -10.07
CA HIS A 514 21.18 26.91 -10.30
C HIS A 514 21.93 26.39 -11.53
N ILE A 515 22.65 25.28 -11.34
CA ILE A 515 23.44 24.60 -12.38
C ILE A 515 22.73 23.29 -12.71
N ASP A 516 22.12 23.24 -13.88
CA ASP A 516 21.40 22.10 -14.46
C ASP A 516 21.75 21.95 -15.95
N GLY A 517 23.04 22.15 -16.26
CA GLY A 517 23.63 22.09 -17.60
C GLY A 517 24.08 20.68 -17.98
N GLN A 518 25.18 20.58 -18.73
CA GLN A 518 25.72 19.27 -19.12
C GLN A 518 26.32 18.54 -17.91
N HIS A 519 26.07 17.23 -17.81
CA HIS A 519 26.26 16.50 -16.54
C HIS A 519 27.57 15.70 -16.44
N TYR A 520 28.55 15.95 -17.31
CA TYR A 520 29.90 15.40 -17.12
C TYR A 520 30.67 16.20 -16.05
N TYR A 521 31.68 15.56 -15.46
CA TYR A 521 32.44 16.12 -14.35
C TYR A 521 33.10 17.45 -14.71
N GLU A 522 33.78 17.51 -15.87
CA GLU A 522 34.50 18.71 -16.31
C GLU A 522 33.54 19.86 -16.64
N ASP A 523 32.35 19.57 -17.18
CA ASP A 523 31.36 20.59 -17.54
C ASP A 523 30.79 21.27 -16.29
N VAL A 524 30.31 20.49 -15.31
CA VAL A 524 29.77 21.03 -14.04
C VAL A 524 30.84 21.81 -13.27
N LYS A 525 32.08 21.30 -13.26
CA LYS A 525 33.20 21.96 -12.61
C LYS A 525 33.52 23.30 -13.29
N GLN A 526 33.60 23.30 -14.62
CA GLN A 526 33.82 24.51 -15.41
C GLN A 526 32.72 25.55 -15.17
N ASP A 527 31.46 25.12 -15.16
CA ASP A 527 30.32 26.00 -14.89
C ASP A 527 30.40 26.61 -13.49
N PHE A 528 30.71 25.81 -12.47
CA PHE A 528 30.87 26.33 -11.12
C PHE A 528 32.05 27.31 -11.01
N GLU A 529 33.23 26.94 -11.50
CA GLU A 529 34.45 27.75 -11.38
C GLU A 529 34.37 29.06 -12.17
N ALA A 530 33.78 29.03 -13.38
CA ALA A 530 33.64 30.21 -14.23
C ALA A 530 32.62 31.22 -13.67
N TRP A 531 31.56 30.73 -13.01
CA TRP A 531 30.52 31.56 -12.41
C TRP A 531 30.84 32.00 -10.97
N LEU A 532 31.81 31.36 -10.30
CA LEU A 532 32.23 31.67 -8.93
C LEU A 532 32.52 33.17 -8.69
N PRO A 533 33.22 33.92 -9.58
CA PRO A 533 33.45 35.36 -9.38
C PRO A 533 32.16 36.21 -9.43
N LYS A 534 31.11 35.71 -10.07
CA LYS A 534 29.81 36.39 -10.18
C LYS A 534 28.95 36.23 -8.93
N LEU A 535 29.30 35.29 -8.05
CA LEU A 535 28.54 34.98 -6.83
C LEU A 535 28.74 36.04 -5.75
N SER A 536 27.63 36.52 -5.21
CA SER A 536 27.61 37.51 -4.14
C SER A 536 28.04 36.95 -2.79
N ARG A 537 28.20 37.84 -1.80
CA ARG A 537 28.45 37.45 -0.41
C ARG A 537 27.29 36.68 0.23
N ARG A 538 26.11 36.63 -0.40
CA ARG A 538 24.91 35.90 0.06
C ARG A 538 24.62 34.66 -0.80
N ALA A 539 25.52 34.31 -1.72
CA ALA A 539 25.23 33.34 -2.77
C ALA A 539 24.97 31.92 -2.25
N VAL A 540 23.89 31.32 -2.75
CA VAL A 540 23.61 29.88 -2.69
C VAL A 540 23.70 29.31 -4.10
N VAL A 541 24.38 28.17 -4.24
CA VAL A 541 24.50 27.43 -5.51
C VAL A 541 23.76 26.11 -5.39
N LEU A 542 22.98 25.79 -6.42
CA LEU A 542 22.23 24.55 -6.53
C LEU A 542 22.81 23.68 -7.66
N PHE A 543 23.00 22.39 -7.40
CA PHE A 543 23.44 21.38 -8.36
C PHE A 543 22.35 20.32 -8.49
N HIS A 544 21.80 20.11 -9.68
CA HIS A 544 20.83 19.05 -9.91
C HIS A 544 21.52 17.72 -10.30
N ASP A 545 20.79 16.60 -10.26
CA ASP A 545 21.28 15.26 -10.60
C ASP A 545 22.44 14.71 -9.74
N THR A 546 22.58 15.18 -8.50
CA THR A 546 23.62 14.68 -7.57
C THR A 546 23.48 13.20 -7.21
N GLN A 547 22.33 12.57 -7.49
CA GLN A 547 22.07 11.15 -7.23
C GLN A 547 22.08 10.25 -8.47
N VAL A 548 22.34 10.81 -9.66
CA VAL A 548 22.44 10.02 -10.91
C VAL A 548 23.83 9.38 -11.02
N ARG A 549 23.89 8.11 -11.45
CA ARG A 549 25.14 7.33 -11.56
C ARG A 549 25.31 6.63 -12.92
N GLU A 550 24.41 6.87 -13.86
CA GLU A 550 24.38 6.23 -15.18
C GLU A 550 24.80 7.18 -16.30
N ARG A 551 24.98 6.68 -17.53
CA ARG A 551 25.20 7.48 -18.76
C ARG A 551 26.36 8.50 -18.69
N GLY A 552 27.34 8.27 -17.81
CA GLY A 552 28.48 9.18 -17.64
C GLY A 552 28.18 10.42 -16.80
N PHE A 553 27.00 10.52 -16.17
CA PHE A 553 26.70 11.56 -15.19
C PHE A 553 27.74 11.53 -14.08
N ALA A 554 28.28 12.69 -13.74
CA ALA A 554 29.33 12.81 -12.76
C ALA A 554 29.17 14.04 -11.85
N VAL A 555 27.98 14.66 -11.82
CA VAL A 555 27.65 15.74 -10.88
C VAL A 555 27.94 15.32 -9.44
N TYR A 556 27.58 14.08 -9.07
CA TYR A 556 27.84 13.51 -7.74
C TYR A 556 29.33 13.45 -7.35
N LYS A 557 30.22 13.30 -8.32
CA LYS A 557 31.67 13.27 -8.07
C LYS A 557 32.15 14.68 -7.73
N PHE A 558 31.69 15.67 -8.51
CA PHE A 558 32.02 17.06 -8.25
C PHE A 558 31.37 17.56 -6.95
N TRP A 559 30.12 17.17 -6.68
CA TRP A 559 29.41 17.46 -5.43
C TRP A 559 30.22 17.00 -4.21
N ALA A 560 30.73 15.77 -4.21
CA ALA A 560 31.56 15.24 -3.12
C ALA A 560 32.85 16.05 -2.87
N GLU A 561 33.37 16.77 -3.87
CA GLU A 561 34.52 17.65 -3.70
C GLU A 561 34.14 18.98 -3.05
N VAL A 562 32.98 19.54 -3.39
CA VAL A 562 32.58 20.88 -2.96
C VAL A 562 31.73 20.90 -1.68
N GLU A 563 31.02 19.81 -1.36
CA GLU A 563 30.06 19.77 -0.25
C GLU A 563 30.70 19.99 1.13
N HIS A 564 32.00 19.70 1.27
CA HIS A 564 32.75 19.89 2.51
C HIS A 564 33.44 21.26 2.60
N LEU A 565 33.52 21.99 1.48
CA LEU A 565 34.17 23.31 1.42
C LEU A 565 33.27 24.43 1.96
N HIS A 566 31.96 24.20 1.94
CA HIS A 566 30.93 25.16 2.33
C HIS A 566 29.79 24.47 3.07
N PRO A 567 29.02 25.18 3.91
CA PRO A 567 27.79 24.62 4.49
C PRO A 567 26.85 24.13 3.39
N SER A 568 26.39 22.89 3.53
CA SER A 568 25.71 22.17 2.45
C SER A 568 24.55 21.31 2.94
N LEU A 569 23.60 21.05 2.03
CA LEU A 569 22.52 20.10 2.17
C LEU A 569 22.31 19.40 0.83
N GLU A 570 22.20 18.08 0.84
CA GLU A 570 21.84 17.31 -0.35
C GLU A 570 20.46 16.68 -0.17
N PHE A 571 19.58 16.82 -1.15
CA PHE A 571 18.34 16.05 -1.27
C PHE A 571 18.59 14.77 -2.06
N TYR A 572 17.92 13.67 -1.68
CA TYR A 572 18.11 12.36 -2.33
C TYR A 572 16.98 11.96 -3.28
N HIS A 573 15.89 12.72 -3.29
CA HIS A 573 14.72 12.52 -4.15
C HIS A 573 14.83 13.38 -5.42
N GLY A 574 13.92 13.22 -6.39
CA GLY A 574 13.95 14.00 -7.65
C GLY A 574 15.31 14.02 -8.36
N TYR A 575 15.98 12.86 -8.44
CA TYR A 575 17.34 12.67 -9.01
C TYR A 575 18.50 13.35 -8.25
N GLY A 576 18.20 13.98 -7.11
CA GLY A 576 19.17 14.63 -6.24
C GLY A 576 19.27 16.13 -6.47
N LEU A 577 19.49 16.88 -5.38
CA LEU A 577 19.73 18.33 -5.44
C LEU A 577 20.71 18.72 -4.34
N GLY A 578 21.92 19.13 -4.73
CA GLY A 578 22.92 19.69 -3.85
C GLY A 578 22.71 21.19 -3.64
N VAL A 579 22.72 21.65 -2.38
CA VAL A 579 22.54 23.04 -1.97
C VAL A 579 23.80 23.49 -1.25
N LEU A 580 24.50 24.49 -1.81
CA LEU A 580 25.82 24.92 -1.34
C LEU A 580 25.83 26.42 -0.99
N ALA A 581 26.14 26.77 0.25
CA ALA A 581 26.28 28.16 0.70
C ALA A 581 27.69 28.70 0.45
N VAL A 582 27.93 29.27 -0.73
CA VAL A 582 29.23 29.86 -1.09
C VAL A 582 29.44 31.22 -0.42
N GLY A 583 28.37 31.99 -0.27
CA GLY A 583 28.39 33.29 0.41
C GLY A 583 28.70 33.20 1.91
N ARG A 584 29.27 34.26 2.47
CA ARG A 584 29.57 34.38 3.91
C ARG A 584 28.46 35.05 4.73
N GLU A 585 27.46 35.62 4.06
CA GLU A 585 26.37 36.41 4.65
C GLU A 585 25.00 35.77 4.33
N ILE A 586 24.92 34.45 4.48
CA ILE A 586 23.68 33.70 4.24
C ILE A 586 22.61 34.09 5.27
N PRO A 587 21.37 34.39 4.85
CA PRO A 587 20.28 34.68 5.77
C PRO A 587 20.08 33.60 6.85
N PRO A 588 19.76 33.97 8.11
CA PRO A 588 19.76 33.03 9.23
C PRO A 588 18.90 31.77 9.04
N ALA A 589 17.77 31.87 8.35
CA ALA A 589 16.91 30.71 8.08
C ALA A 589 17.58 29.68 7.16
N VAL A 590 18.23 30.16 6.08
CA VAL A 590 18.96 29.31 5.13
C VAL A 590 20.24 28.77 5.77
N ALA A 591 20.99 29.63 6.47
CA ALA A 591 22.18 29.22 7.21
C ALA A 591 21.85 28.17 8.29
N GLY A 592 20.74 28.37 9.01
CA GLY A 592 20.24 27.47 10.04
C GLY A 592 19.92 26.08 9.49
N LEU A 593 19.25 25.99 8.33
CA LEU A 593 18.98 24.71 7.67
C LEU A 593 20.26 24.00 7.22
N LEU A 594 21.20 24.74 6.60
CA LEU A 594 22.45 24.16 6.09
C LEU A 594 23.45 23.79 7.20
N ALA A 595 23.38 24.44 8.37
CA ALA A 595 24.19 24.13 9.54
C ALA A 595 23.48 23.17 10.52
N ALA A 596 22.24 22.76 10.24
CA ALA A 596 21.48 21.90 11.14
C ALA A 596 22.13 20.51 11.30
N SER A 597 21.83 19.84 12.42
CA SER A 597 22.25 18.46 12.62
C SER A 597 21.68 17.55 11.52
N GLU A 598 22.35 16.43 11.23
CA GLU A 598 21.87 15.48 10.21
C GLU A 598 20.45 14.99 10.48
N SER A 599 20.02 14.88 11.74
CA SER A 599 18.62 14.59 12.10
C SER A 599 17.64 15.66 11.60
N HIS A 600 17.97 16.94 11.76
CA HIS A 600 17.13 18.05 11.27
C HIS A 600 17.20 18.20 9.74
N LYS A 601 18.38 17.98 9.14
CA LYS A 601 18.51 17.90 7.67
C LYS A 601 17.71 16.73 7.10
N ALA A 602 17.66 15.58 7.77
CA ALA A 602 16.83 14.43 7.39
C ALA A 602 15.33 14.76 7.45
N LEU A 603 14.88 15.49 8.47
CA LEU A 603 13.50 16.00 8.54
C LEU A 603 13.19 16.97 7.39
N ALA A 604 14.11 17.88 7.07
CA ALA A 604 13.94 18.79 5.94
C ALA A 604 13.88 18.02 4.60
N ARG A 605 14.76 17.02 4.40
CA ARG A 605 14.70 16.10 3.23
C ARG A 605 13.34 15.42 3.12
N GLN A 606 12.85 14.84 4.22
CA GLN A 606 11.56 14.15 4.26
C GLN A 606 10.38 15.10 3.99
N LEU A 607 10.40 16.29 4.58
CA LEU A 607 9.38 17.33 4.39
C LEU A 607 9.29 17.76 2.93
N PHE A 608 10.40 18.21 2.34
CA PHE A 608 10.43 18.70 0.96
C PHE A 608 10.16 17.58 -0.06
N SER A 609 10.65 16.36 0.19
CA SER A 609 10.29 15.17 -0.61
C SER A 609 8.79 14.89 -0.59
N THR A 610 8.17 14.87 0.60
CA THR A 610 6.73 14.61 0.77
C THR A 610 5.89 15.68 0.07
N LEU A 611 6.25 16.96 0.24
CA LEU A 611 5.57 18.06 -0.45
C LEU A 611 5.75 17.98 -1.98
N GLY A 612 6.94 17.61 -2.45
CA GLY A 612 7.28 17.45 -3.85
C GLY A 612 6.49 16.32 -4.53
N SER A 613 6.46 15.14 -3.91
CA SER A 613 5.69 13.99 -4.41
C SER A 613 4.19 14.28 -4.50
N ARG A 614 3.63 15.12 -3.61
CA ARG A 614 2.23 15.56 -3.70
C ARG A 614 1.96 16.41 -4.94
N ILE A 615 2.89 17.30 -5.32
CA ILE A 615 2.79 18.09 -6.55
C ILE A 615 2.88 17.17 -7.77
N GLY A 616 3.83 16.23 -7.78
CA GLY A 616 3.98 15.24 -8.85
C GLY A 616 2.70 14.40 -9.06
N LEU A 617 2.14 13.85 -7.98
CA LEU A 617 0.87 13.11 -8.01
C LEU A 617 -0.30 13.97 -8.47
N ARG A 618 -0.36 15.24 -8.06
CA ARG A 618 -1.41 16.15 -8.51
C ARG A 618 -1.32 16.42 -10.01
N MET A 619 -0.11 16.64 -10.54
CA MET A 619 0.13 16.84 -11.96
C MET A 619 -0.20 15.58 -12.77
N GLU A 620 0.09 14.38 -12.25
CA GLU A 620 -0.33 13.12 -12.86
C GLU A 620 -1.85 12.95 -12.86
N ILE A 621 -2.54 13.25 -11.75
CA ILE A 621 -4.01 13.21 -11.67
C ILE A 621 -4.63 14.20 -12.66
N ASP A 622 -4.09 15.41 -12.78
CA ASP A 622 -4.57 16.42 -13.71
C ASP A 622 -4.32 16.00 -15.18
N ALA A 623 -3.18 15.35 -15.47
CA ALA A 623 -2.87 14.77 -16.78
C ALA A 623 -3.77 13.57 -17.15
N LEU A 624 -4.23 12.81 -16.16
CA LEU A 624 -5.10 11.64 -16.33
C LEU A 624 -6.60 11.99 -16.32
N ARG A 625 -6.97 13.20 -15.88
CA ARG A 625 -8.35 13.69 -15.83
C ARG A 625 -9.12 13.60 -17.17
N PRO A 626 -8.51 13.81 -18.35
CA PRO A 626 -9.18 13.59 -19.63
C PRO A 626 -9.50 12.11 -19.89
N LEU A 627 -8.67 11.17 -19.42
CA LEU A 627 -8.91 9.72 -19.56
C LEU A 627 -10.00 9.21 -18.60
N ALA A 628 -10.19 9.85 -17.45
CA ALA A 628 -11.15 9.48 -16.41
C ALA A 628 -12.64 9.64 -16.81
N GLN A 629 -12.94 10.32 -17.93
CA GLN A 629 -14.31 10.57 -18.41
C GLN A 629 -15.07 9.30 -18.87
N SER A 630 -14.46 8.11 -18.83
CA SER A 630 -15.06 6.84 -19.25
C SER A 630 -15.30 5.82 -18.11
N VAL A 631 -15.04 6.20 -16.85
CA VAL A 631 -15.19 5.40 -15.62
C VAL A 631 -16.53 5.57 -14.83
N PRO A 632 -17.36 6.63 -14.98
CA PRO A 632 -18.51 6.88 -14.10
C PRO A 632 -19.57 5.77 -13.98
N THR A 633 -19.74 4.93 -15.00
CA THR A 633 -20.75 3.85 -14.97
C THR A 633 -20.40 2.72 -14.01
N LEU A 634 -19.11 2.48 -13.76
CA LEU A 634 -18.65 1.40 -12.88
C LEU A 634 -18.66 1.82 -11.41
N ILE A 635 -18.32 3.08 -11.14
CA ILE A 635 -18.39 3.66 -9.79
C ILE A 635 -19.86 3.76 -9.35
N SER A 636 -20.76 4.26 -10.21
CA SER A 636 -22.20 4.32 -9.94
C SER A 636 -22.84 2.95 -9.68
N LEU A 637 -22.37 1.88 -10.35
CA LEU A 637 -22.86 0.52 -10.11
C LEU A 637 -22.37 -0.05 -8.78
N LYS A 638 -21.09 0.18 -8.45
CA LYS A 638 -20.48 -0.21 -7.18
C LYS A 638 -21.19 0.49 -6.01
N ASP A 639 -21.42 1.79 -6.14
CA ASP A 639 -22.06 2.59 -5.09
C ASP A 639 -23.55 2.23 -4.93
N SER A 640 -24.24 1.87 -6.02
CA SER A 640 -25.63 1.36 -5.95
C SER A 640 -25.72 -0.03 -5.30
N LEU A 641 -24.72 -0.89 -5.51
CA LEU A 641 -24.63 -2.22 -4.88
C LEU A 641 -24.34 -2.11 -3.37
N ILE A 642 -23.42 -1.22 -2.99
CA ILE A 642 -23.11 -0.93 -1.58
C ILE A 642 -24.34 -0.32 -0.89
N ALA A 643 -25.04 0.61 -1.55
CA ALA A 643 -26.27 1.19 -1.02
C ALA A 643 -27.40 0.16 -0.86
N GLN A 644 -27.54 -0.79 -1.80
CA GLN A 644 -28.52 -1.88 -1.67
C GLN A 644 -28.16 -2.86 -0.56
N GLN A 645 -26.87 -3.14 -0.37
CA GLN A 645 -26.38 -3.99 0.73
C GLN A 645 -26.62 -3.33 2.10
N GLN A 646 -26.37 -2.03 2.21
CA GLN A 646 -26.64 -1.26 3.44
C GLN A 646 -28.14 -1.13 3.73
N LEU A 647 -28.98 -0.90 2.72
CA LEU A 647 -30.43 -0.89 2.90
C LEU A 647 -30.97 -2.25 3.35
N ALA A 648 -30.41 -3.36 2.84
CA ALA A 648 -30.77 -4.71 3.29
C ALA A 648 -30.34 -4.95 4.75
N GLN A 649 -29.13 -4.52 5.15
CA GLN A 649 -28.64 -4.61 6.53
C GLN A 649 -29.44 -3.74 7.50
N GLN A 650 -29.86 -2.54 7.10
CA GLN A 650 -30.69 -1.65 7.91
C GLN A 650 -32.13 -2.16 8.02
N SER A 651 -32.67 -2.77 6.96
CA SER A 651 -33.97 -3.45 6.99
C SER A 651 -33.93 -4.67 7.90
N PHE A 652 -32.80 -5.37 7.94
CA PHE A 652 -32.52 -6.53 8.81
C PHE A 652 -32.44 -6.12 10.29
N ALA A 653 -31.73 -5.04 10.61
CA ALA A 653 -31.66 -4.50 11.97
C ALA A 653 -33.04 -4.08 12.51
N ARG A 654 -33.86 -3.41 11.69
CA ARG A 654 -35.23 -3.00 12.07
C ARG A 654 -36.22 -4.17 12.20
N LEU A 655 -35.97 -5.28 11.50
CA LEU A 655 -36.77 -6.51 11.63
C LEU A 655 -36.34 -7.34 12.85
N ALA A 656 -35.04 -7.41 13.14
CA ALA A 656 -34.50 -8.03 14.36
C ALA A 656 -35.01 -7.32 15.64
N GLU A 657 -35.06 -5.99 15.62
CA GLU A 657 -35.58 -5.16 16.73
C GLU A 657 -37.11 -5.31 16.92
N ARG A 658 -37.85 -5.63 15.85
CA ARG A 658 -39.28 -6.02 15.92
C ARG A 658 -39.47 -7.47 16.41
N PHE A 659 -38.46 -8.33 16.25
CA PHE A 659 -38.50 -9.74 16.59
C PHE A 659 -38.22 -10.03 18.07
N GLU A 660 -37.59 -9.12 18.82
CA GLU A 660 -37.52 -9.20 20.29
C GLU A 660 -38.90 -9.12 20.97
N LYS A 661 -39.98 -8.87 20.22
CA LYS A 661 -41.34 -8.69 20.74
C LYS A 661 -42.40 -9.70 20.26
N GLY A 662 -42.04 -10.78 19.55
CA GLY A 662 -43.05 -11.68 18.94
C GLY A 662 -42.72 -13.18 19.00
N SER A 663 -43.63 -13.95 19.58
CA SER A 663 -43.59 -15.38 19.89
C SER A 663 -43.64 -16.36 18.68
N THR A 664 -42.80 -17.41 18.75
CA THR A 664 -42.99 -18.83 18.34
C THR A 664 -43.47 -19.24 16.93
N GLU A 665 -43.12 -18.52 15.86
CA GLU A 665 -43.18 -19.05 14.48
C GLU A 665 -41.80 -19.10 13.77
N SER A 666 -40.72 -18.90 14.53
CA SER A 666 -39.40 -18.49 14.02
C SER A 666 -38.50 -19.60 13.45
N ALA A 667 -38.80 -20.89 13.63
CA ALA A 667 -37.84 -21.94 13.29
C ALA A 667 -37.68 -22.18 11.77
N ILE A 668 -38.78 -22.15 11.01
CA ILE A 668 -38.77 -22.49 9.56
C ILE A 668 -38.29 -21.32 8.68
N LEU A 669 -38.37 -20.09 9.19
CA LEU A 669 -37.93 -18.89 8.45
C LEU A 669 -36.43 -18.62 8.64
N VAL A 670 -35.87 -18.94 9.82
CA VAL A 670 -34.42 -18.85 10.09
C VAL A 670 -33.64 -19.83 9.23
N GLU A 671 -34.11 -21.08 9.09
CA GLU A 671 -33.46 -22.10 8.25
C GLU A 671 -33.41 -21.71 6.76
N LYS A 672 -34.50 -21.11 6.23
CA LYS A 672 -34.55 -20.56 4.85
C LYS A 672 -33.72 -19.29 4.67
N LEU A 673 -33.49 -18.53 5.74
CA LEU A 673 -32.68 -17.31 5.72
C LEU A 673 -31.18 -17.61 5.86
N GLU A 674 -30.82 -18.66 6.60
CA GLU A 674 -29.46 -19.19 6.69
C GLU A 674 -29.01 -19.80 5.35
N GLU A 675 -29.87 -20.56 4.66
CA GLU A 675 -29.58 -21.06 3.30
C GLU A 675 -29.34 -19.93 2.28
N ALA A 676 -30.09 -18.82 2.37
CA ALA A 676 -29.93 -17.68 1.48
C ALA A 676 -28.64 -16.87 1.78
N LEU A 677 -28.26 -16.78 3.06
CA LEU A 677 -27.02 -16.14 3.51
C LEU A 677 -25.79 -16.96 3.12
N GLU A 678 -25.88 -18.29 3.24
CA GLU A 678 -24.79 -19.21 2.90
C GLU A 678 -24.56 -19.27 1.39
N LYS A 679 -25.63 -19.22 0.59
CA LYS A 679 -25.55 -19.10 -0.87
C LYS A 679 -24.87 -17.80 -1.31
N SER A 680 -25.15 -16.69 -0.63
CA SER A 680 -24.54 -15.38 -0.90
C SER A 680 -23.05 -15.33 -0.49
N ARG A 681 -22.71 -15.92 0.66
CA ARG A 681 -21.31 -16.06 1.13
C ARG A 681 -20.47 -16.94 0.20
N THR A 682 -21.03 -18.07 -0.24
CA THR A 682 -20.36 -18.99 -1.16
C THR A 682 -20.11 -18.35 -2.53
N GLU A 683 -21.05 -17.57 -3.06
CA GLU A 683 -20.88 -16.82 -4.31
C GLU A 683 -19.78 -15.74 -4.20
N SER A 684 -19.64 -15.10 -3.04
CA SER A 684 -18.60 -14.10 -2.77
C SER A 684 -17.20 -14.73 -2.64
N LEU A 685 -17.10 -15.89 -1.99
CA LEU A 685 -15.84 -16.61 -1.79
C LEU A 685 -15.30 -17.19 -3.12
N ILE A 686 -16.19 -17.70 -3.97
CA ILE A 686 -15.83 -18.19 -5.32
C ILE A 686 -15.31 -17.05 -6.20
N LEU A 687 -15.89 -15.84 -6.12
CA LEU A 687 -15.43 -14.68 -6.88
C LEU A 687 -14.05 -14.17 -6.41
N GLN A 688 -13.75 -14.26 -5.12
CA GLN A 688 -12.45 -13.91 -4.55
C GLN A 688 -11.36 -14.93 -4.93
N GLN A 689 -11.67 -16.23 -4.92
CA GLN A 689 -10.75 -17.27 -5.39
C GLN A 689 -10.49 -17.18 -6.90
N GLU A 690 -11.51 -16.90 -7.73
CA GLU A 690 -11.32 -16.68 -9.17
C GLU A 690 -10.45 -15.45 -9.47
N GLN A 691 -10.53 -14.39 -8.66
CA GLN A 691 -9.70 -13.19 -8.77
C GLN A 691 -8.23 -13.48 -8.44
N ALA A 692 -7.96 -14.32 -7.45
CA ALA A 692 -6.60 -14.71 -7.06
C ALA A 692 -5.92 -15.56 -8.14
N VAL A 693 -6.63 -16.53 -8.72
CA VAL A 693 -6.13 -17.37 -9.82
C VAL A 693 -5.82 -16.55 -11.07
N LEU A 694 -6.66 -15.57 -11.41
CA LEU A 694 -6.44 -14.68 -12.56
C LEU A 694 -5.23 -13.76 -12.37
N ARG A 695 -4.95 -13.28 -11.15
CA ARG A 695 -3.77 -12.48 -10.84
C ARG A 695 -2.49 -13.32 -10.95
N SER A 696 -2.50 -14.54 -10.43
CA SER A 696 -1.39 -15.49 -10.53
C SER A 696 -1.03 -15.84 -11.98
N GLN A 697 -2.04 -16.10 -12.83
CA GLN A 697 -1.83 -16.39 -14.26
C GLN A 697 -1.30 -15.17 -15.03
N LEU A 698 -1.70 -13.95 -14.66
CA LEU A 698 -1.20 -12.70 -15.24
C LEU A 698 0.27 -12.43 -14.88
N GLN A 699 0.68 -12.85 -13.69
CA GLN A 699 2.06 -12.74 -13.19
C GLN A 699 3.00 -13.77 -13.83
N ALA A 700 2.53 -14.99 -14.06
CA ALA A 700 3.26 -16.02 -14.81
C ALA A 700 3.54 -15.59 -16.27
N LEU A 701 2.59 -14.88 -16.90
CA LEU A 701 2.71 -14.34 -18.26
C LEU A 701 3.67 -13.14 -18.39
N ARG A 702 4.00 -12.45 -17.29
CA ARG A 702 4.97 -11.33 -17.27
C ARG A 702 6.43 -11.79 -17.21
N ARG A 703 6.69 -13.06 -16.89
CA ARG A 703 8.03 -13.61 -16.65
C ARG A 703 8.64 -14.36 -17.85
N THR A 704 7.94 -14.51 -18.97
CA THR A 704 8.45 -15.21 -20.17
C THR A 704 9.02 -14.24 -21.20
N PRO A 705 10.23 -14.44 -21.75
CA PRO A 705 10.79 -13.57 -22.77
C PRO A 705 9.93 -13.56 -24.04
N ILE A 706 9.71 -12.36 -24.58
CA ILE A 706 8.83 -12.14 -25.73
C ILE A 706 9.55 -12.57 -27.02
N THR A 707 9.19 -13.73 -27.57
CA THR A 707 9.35 -14.02 -29.00
C THR A 707 8.03 -13.81 -29.73
N ALA A 708 8.11 -13.36 -30.98
CA ALA A 708 7.06 -12.70 -31.78
C ALA A 708 5.77 -13.48 -32.11
N THR A 709 5.45 -14.58 -31.42
CA THR A 709 4.23 -15.37 -31.62
C THR A 709 3.13 -15.12 -30.57
N SER A 710 3.34 -14.25 -29.58
CA SER A 710 2.48 -14.14 -28.40
C SER A 710 1.45 -12.98 -28.38
N LYS A 711 1.22 -12.25 -29.48
CA LYS A 711 0.14 -11.22 -29.53
C LYS A 711 -1.28 -11.82 -29.48
N GLY A 712 -1.49 -13.02 -30.01
CA GLY A 712 -2.81 -13.66 -30.05
C GLY A 712 -3.28 -14.25 -28.71
N ALA A 713 -2.36 -14.82 -27.93
CA ALA A 713 -2.67 -15.45 -26.64
C ALA A 713 -3.06 -14.42 -25.55
N LEU A 714 -2.43 -13.24 -25.58
CA LEU A 714 -2.72 -12.12 -24.67
C LEU A 714 -4.10 -11.50 -24.94
N GLN A 715 -4.52 -11.43 -26.21
CA GLN A 715 -5.85 -10.96 -26.61
C GLN A 715 -6.95 -11.97 -26.21
N HIS A 716 -6.63 -13.28 -26.23
CA HIS A 716 -7.53 -14.36 -25.84
C HIS A 716 -7.83 -14.37 -24.32
N ALA A 717 -6.81 -14.21 -23.48
CA ALA A 717 -6.96 -14.23 -22.02
C ALA A 717 -7.77 -13.03 -21.48
N TRP A 718 -7.50 -11.82 -21.97
CA TRP A 718 -8.23 -10.61 -21.57
C TRP A 718 -9.70 -10.60 -22.00
N GLN A 719 -10.01 -11.15 -23.18
CA GLN A 719 -11.39 -11.20 -23.64
C GLN A 719 -12.21 -12.26 -22.88
N HIS A 720 -11.63 -13.42 -22.54
CA HIS A 720 -12.26 -14.48 -21.72
C HIS A 720 -12.73 -13.98 -20.33
N VAL A 721 -11.92 -13.15 -19.68
CA VAL A 721 -12.26 -12.49 -18.40
C VAL A 721 -13.48 -11.57 -18.59
N ARG A 722 -13.51 -10.81 -19.69
CA ARG A 722 -14.62 -9.89 -20.03
C ARG A 722 -15.94 -10.63 -20.32
N TYR A 723 -15.93 -11.86 -20.85
CA TYR A 723 -17.14 -12.67 -21.04
C TYR A 723 -17.70 -13.27 -19.77
N ARG A 724 -16.87 -13.82 -18.88
CA ARG A 724 -17.34 -14.38 -17.61
C ARG A 724 -18.03 -13.32 -16.75
N ILE A 725 -17.57 -12.07 -16.87
CA ILE A 725 -18.20 -10.88 -16.28
C ILE A 725 -19.50 -10.53 -17.03
N LEU A 726 -19.48 -10.38 -18.37
CA LEU A 726 -20.67 -9.98 -19.16
C LEU A 726 -21.79 -11.03 -19.23
N SER A 727 -21.49 -12.32 -19.07
CA SER A 727 -22.48 -13.41 -19.06
C SER A 727 -23.29 -13.47 -17.77
N LYS A 728 -22.86 -12.77 -16.70
CA LYS A 728 -23.48 -12.78 -15.37
C LYS A 728 -24.26 -11.49 -15.01
N VAL A 729 -24.30 -10.46 -15.88
CA VAL A 729 -25.02 -9.17 -15.64
C VAL A 729 -26.48 -9.19 -16.17
N PRO A 730 -27.53 -8.81 -15.40
CA PRO A 730 -28.90 -8.63 -15.93
C PRO A 730 -29.30 -7.17 -16.20
N PHE A 731 -29.63 -6.83 -17.46
CA PHE A 731 -31.00 -6.48 -17.96
C PHE A 731 -31.01 -5.48 -19.14
N PHE A 732 -30.10 -4.51 -19.24
CA PHE A 732 -30.17 -3.53 -20.34
C PHE A 732 -29.37 -3.95 -21.59
N LYS A 733 -30.05 -4.74 -22.45
CA LYS A 733 -29.84 -5.10 -23.89
C LYS A 733 -30.15 -6.58 -24.23
N LYS A 734 -30.96 -7.28 -23.42
CA LYS A 734 -31.19 -8.74 -23.55
C LYS A 734 -31.90 -9.24 -24.82
N LYS A 735 -32.66 -8.43 -25.57
CA LYS A 735 -33.46 -8.96 -26.71
C LYS A 735 -32.63 -9.27 -27.95
N SER A 736 -31.66 -8.43 -28.31
CA SER A 736 -30.89 -8.62 -29.56
C SER A 736 -29.80 -9.70 -29.45
N LEU A 737 -29.23 -9.89 -28.25
CA LEU A 737 -28.15 -10.86 -28.03
C LEU A 737 -28.70 -12.29 -27.95
N ARG A 738 -29.80 -12.51 -27.23
CA ARG A 738 -30.49 -13.81 -27.20
C ARG A 738 -30.96 -14.23 -28.59
N ALA A 739 -31.53 -13.31 -29.37
CA ALA A 739 -31.96 -13.60 -30.73
C ALA A 739 -30.78 -13.98 -31.66
N ARG A 740 -29.57 -13.47 -31.42
CA ARG A 740 -28.37 -13.83 -32.19
C ARG A 740 -27.77 -15.15 -31.73
N GLN A 741 -27.79 -15.42 -30.42
CA GLN A 741 -27.37 -16.70 -29.87
C GLN A 741 -28.23 -17.83 -30.42
N GLN A 742 -29.55 -17.68 -30.30
CA GLN A 742 -30.51 -18.63 -30.84
C GLN A 742 -30.35 -18.83 -32.36
N LEU A 743 -30.15 -17.74 -33.11
CA LEU A 743 -29.90 -17.81 -34.56
C LEU A 743 -28.65 -18.66 -34.90
N ILE A 744 -27.59 -18.59 -34.10
CA ILE A 744 -26.36 -19.35 -34.32
C ILE A 744 -26.56 -20.80 -33.93
N GLU A 745 -27.15 -21.08 -32.77
CA GLU A 745 -27.41 -22.43 -32.27
C GLU A 745 -28.33 -23.22 -33.22
N GLU A 746 -29.36 -22.59 -33.78
CA GLU A 746 -30.31 -23.22 -34.72
C GLU A 746 -29.79 -23.27 -36.17
N SER A 747 -28.66 -22.63 -36.47
CA SER A 747 -28.18 -22.50 -37.85
C SER A 747 -27.60 -23.78 -38.45
N GLY A 748 -27.18 -24.73 -37.61
CA GLY A 748 -26.38 -25.90 -38.04
C GLY A 748 -24.96 -25.55 -38.50
N LEU A 749 -24.53 -24.30 -38.32
CA LEU A 749 -23.18 -23.80 -38.65
C LEU A 749 -22.38 -23.43 -37.39
N PHE A 750 -22.78 -23.98 -36.25
CA PHE A 750 -22.09 -23.85 -34.98
C PHE A 750 -21.94 -25.24 -34.36
N ASP A 751 -20.70 -25.72 -34.25
CA ASP A 751 -20.34 -26.97 -33.62
C ASP A 751 -19.74 -26.67 -32.25
N ALA A 752 -20.52 -26.93 -31.20
CA ALA A 752 -20.12 -26.62 -29.83
C ALA A 752 -18.90 -27.43 -29.36
N GLU A 753 -18.78 -28.69 -29.79
CA GLU A 753 -17.66 -29.56 -29.41
C GLU A 753 -16.38 -29.11 -30.14
N TYR A 754 -16.47 -28.87 -31.45
CA TYR A 754 -15.34 -28.32 -32.21
C TYR A 754 -14.92 -26.95 -31.70
N TYR A 755 -15.88 -26.08 -31.39
CA TYR A 755 -15.61 -24.76 -30.84
C TYR A 755 -14.91 -24.85 -29.48
N GLN A 756 -15.37 -25.74 -28.59
CA GLN A 756 -14.71 -26.00 -27.30
C GLN A 756 -13.33 -26.65 -27.47
N SER A 757 -13.13 -27.49 -28.48
CA SER A 757 -11.83 -28.13 -28.74
C SER A 757 -10.72 -27.15 -29.13
N GLN A 758 -11.08 -25.96 -29.62
CA GLN A 758 -10.12 -24.88 -29.91
C GLN A 758 -9.69 -24.12 -28.64
N LEU A 759 -10.27 -24.43 -27.48
CA LEU A 759 -9.96 -23.80 -26.20
C LEU A 759 -8.97 -24.64 -25.39
N PRO A 760 -8.22 -24.02 -24.46
CA PRO A 760 -7.26 -24.74 -23.61
C PRO A 760 -7.90 -25.88 -22.81
N SER A 761 -7.19 -27.00 -22.67
CA SER A 761 -7.64 -28.21 -21.96
C SER A 761 -8.15 -27.89 -20.55
N GLY A 762 -9.34 -28.40 -20.20
CA GLY A 762 -10.03 -28.12 -18.93
C GLY A 762 -11.07 -26.99 -19.00
N SER A 763 -11.20 -26.29 -20.13
CA SER A 763 -12.18 -25.21 -20.32
C SER A 763 -13.59 -25.74 -20.67
N ALA A 764 -14.38 -26.16 -19.67
CA ALA A 764 -15.79 -26.49 -19.90
C ALA A 764 -16.65 -25.21 -19.99
N LEU A 765 -17.20 -24.92 -21.17
CA LEU A 765 -18.09 -23.77 -21.37
C LEU A 765 -19.56 -24.18 -21.29
N GLY A 766 -20.29 -23.62 -20.32
CA GLY A 766 -21.74 -23.84 -20.20
C GLY A 766 -22.59 -23.22 -21.33
N GLN A 767 -22.09 -22.20 -22.04
CA GLN A 767 -22.81 -21.56 -23.16
C GLN A 767 -21.86 -21.18 -24.32
N PRO A 768 -21.48 -22.15 -25.18
CA PRO A 768 -20.43 -21.96 -26.19
C PRO A 768 -20.78 -20.97 -27.31
N ALA A 769 -22.04 -20.94 -27.76
CA ALA A 769 -22.48 -19.98 -28.79
C ALA A 769 -22.48 -18.53 -28.28
N LEU A 770 -22.85 -18.33 -27.01
CA LEU A 770 -22.74 -17.03 -26.36
C LEU A 770 -21.27 -16.61 -26.21
N HIS A 771 -20.39 -17.56 -25.87
CA HIS A 771 -18.94 -17.34 -25.81
C HIS A 771 -18.38 -16.90 -27.16
N TYR A 772 -18.78 -17.59 -28.22
CA TYR A 772 -18.42 -17.25 -29.58
C TYR A 772 -18.85 -15.83 -29.94
N LEU A 773 -20.12 -15.46 -29.76
CA LEU A 773 -20.65 -14.12 -30.09
C LEU A 773 -19.91 -12.96 -29.41
N LEU A 774 -19.52 -13.18 -28.15
CA LEU A 774 -18.93 -12.14 -27.32
C LEU A 774 -17.40 -12.08 -27.49
N ILE A 775 -16.74 -13.20 -27.73
CA ILE A 775 -15.28 -13.28 -27.77
C ILE A 775 -14.76 -14.12 -28.91
N GLY A 776 -15.23 -15.36 -29.07
CA GLY A 776 -14.53 -16.38 -29.84
C GLY A 776 -14.02 -15.93 -31.20
N TRP A 777 -14.90 -15.33 -32.00
CA TRP A 777 -14.55 -14.86 -33.34
C TRP A 777 -13.49 -13.74 -33.33
N ARG A 778 -13.45 -12.89 -32.29
CA ARG A 778 -12.45 -11.82 -32.14
C ARG A 778 -11.08 -12.36 -31.76
N CYS A 779 -11.06 -13.55 -31.18
CA CYS A 779 -9.84 -14.29 -30.88
C CYS A 779 -9.45 -15.25 -32.01
N GLY A 780 -10.12 -15.16 -33.16
CA GLY A 780 -9.85 -16.00 -34.31
C GLY A 780 -10.35 -17.44 -34.18
N LEU A 781 -11.24 -17.73 -33.21
CA LEU A 781 -11.86 -19.05 -33.10
C LEU A 781 -12.98 -19.20 -34.12
N SER A 782 -13.05 -20.37 -34.73
CA SER A 782 -14.04 -20.68 -35.76
C SER A 782 -15.24 -21.42 -35.16
N PRO A 783 -16.48 -21.05 -35.51
CA PRO A 783 -17.69 -21.64 -34.94
C PRO A 783 -17.93 -23.08 -35.40
N HIS A 784 -17.31 -23.50 -36.50
CA HIS A 784 -17.47 -24.81 -37.11
C HIS A 784 -16.21 -25.15 -37.90
N ARG A 785 -15.84 -26.44 -38.01
CA ARG A 785 -14.61 -26.89 -38.70
C ARG A 785 -14.50 -26.38 -40.13
N GLU A 786 -15.64 -26.38 -40.82
CA GLU A 786 -15.72 -25.96 -42.20
C GLU A 786 -15.97 -24.44 -42.38
N PHE A 787 -16.30 -23.68 -41.31
CA PHE A 787 -16.52 -22.23 -41.41
C PHE A 787 -15.31 -21.48 -40.83
N ASP A 788 -14.55 -20.80 -41.67
CA ASP A 788 -13.32 -20.11 -41.26
C ASP A 788 -13.63 -18.65 -40.89
N ALA A 789 -13.86 -18.39 -39.60
CA ALA A 789 -14.20 -17.06 -39.11
C ALA A 789 -13.07 -16.04 -39.26
N PRO A 790 -11.78 -16.36 -38.98
CA PRO A 790 -10.65 -15.48 -39.31
C PRO A 790 -10.61 -15.08 -40.78
N TRP A 791 -10.68 -16.07 -41.68
CA TRP A 791 -10.62 -15.82 -43.12
C TRP A 791 -11.81 -14.99 -43.59
N TYR A 792 -13.03 -15.31 -43.13
CA TYR A 792 -14.24 -14.54 -43.45
C TYR A 792 -14.14 -13.09 -42.96
N SER A 793 -13.64 -12.88 -41.73
CA SER A 793 -13.46 -11.56 -41.13
C SER A 793 -12.48 -10.70 -41.92
N HIS A 794 -11.37 -11.30 -42.33
CA HIS A 794 -10.34 -10.61 -43.11
C HIS A 794 -10.83 -10.30 -44.53
N THR A 795 -11.45 -11.28 -45.19
CA THR A 795 -11.93 -11.15 -46.58
C THR A 795 -13.06 -10.12 -46.72
N TYR A 796 -13.92 -10.00 -45.72
CA TYR A 796 -15.09 -9.11 -45.75
C TYR A 796 -15.03 -7.97 -44.71
N GLN A 797 -13.82 -7.58 -44.30
CA GLN A 797 -13.58 -6.66 -43.19
C GLN A 797 -14.33 -5.32 -43.35
N GLU A 798 -14.23 -4.70 -44.53
CA GLU A 798 -14.88 -3.42 -44.83
C GLU A 798 -16.41 -3.53 -44.79
N GLN A 799 -16.98 -4.65 -45.22
CA GLN A 799 -18.43 -4.82 -45.27
C GLN A 799 -19.02 -5.33 -43.95
N LEU A 800 -18.19 -5.82 -43.03
CA LEU A 800 -18.57 -6.24 -41.69
C LEU A 800 -18.70 -5.06 -40.73
N ASN A 801 -17.96 -3.96 -40.92
CA ASN A 801 -17.90 -2.81 -39.99
C ASN A 801 -17.70 -3.25 -38.53
N GLY A 802 -16.82 -4.23 -38.29
CA GLY A 802 -16.58 -4.81 -36.96
C GLY A 802 -17.70 -5.74 -36.45
N GLY A 803 -18.61 -6.17 -37.33
CA GLY A 803 -19.67 -7.13 -37.06
C GLY A 803 -19.16 -8.58 -36.94
N GLU A 804 -19.95 -9.42 -36.26
CA GLU A 804 -19.60 -10.82 -36.03
C GLU A 804 -19.80 -11.69 -37.29
N PRO A 805 -18.80 -12.50 -37.70
CA PRO A 805 -18.74 -13.19 -39.00
C PRO A 805 -19.90 -14.13 -39.31
N LEU A 806 -20.26 -15.02 -38.39
CA LEU A 806 -21.30 -16.03 -38.58
C LEU A 806 -22.68 -15.39 -38.58
N THR A 807 -22.98 -14.45 -37.67
CA THR A 807 -24.25 -13.70 -37.70
C THR A 807 -24.40 -12.95 -39.02
N ASP A 808 -23.33 -12.30 -39.51
CA ASP A 808 -23.35 -11.63 -40.81
C ASP A 808 -23.59 -12.64 -41.94
N TYR A 809 -22.87 -13.75 -41.94
CA TYR A 809 -23.01 -14.80 -42.95
C TYR A 809 -24.44 -15.33 -43.00
N LEU A 810 -25.01 -15.71 -41.85
CA LEU A 810 -26.36 -16.25 -41.70
C LEU A 810 -27.45 -15.27 -42.14
N LYS A 811 -27.29 -13.97 -41.84
CA LYS A 811 -28.29 -12.95 -42.19
C LYS A 811 -28.18 -12.47 -43.64
N LYS A 812 -26.95 -12.29 -44.13
CA LYS A 812 -26.65 -11.54 -45.35
C LYS A 812 -25.66 -12.26 -46.25
N GLY A 813 -24.57 -12.80 -45.70
CA GLY A 813 -23.42 -13.27 -46.49
C GLY A 813 -23.76 -14.36 -47.50
N TRP A 814 -24.44 -15.43 -47.08
CA TRP A 814 -24.77 -16.55 -47.99
C TRP A 814 -25.72 -16.15 -49.13
N LYS A 815 -26.54 -15.11 -48.94
CA LYS A 815 -27.44 -14.57 -49.97
C LYS A 815 -26.70 -13.71 -50.99
N ARG A 816 -25.55 -13.16 -50.58
CA ARG A 816 -24.68 -12.30 -51.39
C ARG A 816 -23.52 -13.07 -52.04
N GLY A 817 -23.58 -14.41 -52.06
CA GLY A 817 -22.52 -15.24 -52.63
C GLY A 817 -21.20 -15.19 -51.84
N ARG A 818 -21.20 -14.70 -50.59
CA ARG A 818 -19.97 -14.67 -49.78
C ARG A 818 -19.53 -16.09 -49.46
N ARG A 819 -18.23 -16.34 -49.58
CA ARG A 819 -17.63 -17.63 -49.26
C ARG A 819 -17.47 -17.75 -47.74
N PRO A 820 -17.80 -18.89 -47.13
CA PRO A 820 -17.60 -19.12 -45.69
C PRO A 820 -16.16 -19.48 -45.32
N ASN A 821 -15.34 -19.84 -46.31
CA ASN A 821 -13.94 -20.20 -46.21
C ASN A 821 -13.27 -20.01 -47.58
N ALA A 822 -11.95 -20.23 -47.67
CA ALA A 822 -11.19 -20.00 -48.90
C ALA A 822 -11.57 -20.91 -50.09
N TRP A 823 -12.10 -22.10 -49.83
CA TRP A 823 -12.22 -23.18 -50.83
C TRP A 823 -13.66 -23.49 -51.26
N PHE A 824 -14.67 -23.05 -50.51
CA PHE A 824 -16.08 -23.27 -50.84
C PHE A 824 -16.63 -22.14 -51.71
N ASP A 825 -17.08 -22.47 -52.91
CA ASP A 825 -17.70 -21.52 -53.83
C ASP A 825 -19.24 -21.67 -53.82
N PRO A 826 -19.96 -20.78 -53.13
CA PRO A 826 -21.41 -20.90 -52.97
C PRO A 826 -22.18 -20.65 -54.26
N GLU A 827 -21.62 -19.90 -55.23
CA GLU A 827 -22.29 -19.61 -56.51
C GLU A 827 -22.15 -20.80 -57.44
N TRP A 828 -20.93 -21.32 -57.58
CA TRP A 828 -20.68 -22.52 -58.38
C TRP A 828 -21.40 -23.75 -57.80
N TYR A 829 -21.36 -23.94 -56.48
CA TYR A 829 -22.02 -25.07 -55.82
C TYR A 829 -23.53 -25.03 -56.04
N ARG A 830 -24.14 -23.84 -55.91
CA ARG A 830 -25.57 -23.64 -56.15
C ARG A 830 -25.92 -23.93 -57.60
N ALA A 831 -25.13 -23.42 -58.54
CA ALA A 831 -25.32 -23.66 -59.97
C ALA A 831 -25.14 -25.13 -60.35
N THR A 832 -24.34 -25.90 -59.61
CA THR A 832 -24.04 -27.31 -59.94
C THR A 832 -25.03 -28.28 -59.30
N TYR A 833 -25.26 -28.18 -57.99
CA TYR A 833 -25.95 -29.21 -57.20
C TYR A 833 -27.34 -28.80 -56.69
N LEU A 834 -27.68 -27.51 -56.72
CA LEU A 834 -28.95 -26.99 -56.18
C LEU A 834 -29.92 -26.51 -57.27
N LYS A 835 -29.69 -26.89 -58.54
CA LYS A 835 -30.45 -26.44 -59.72
C LYS A 835 -31.98 -26.54 -59.59
N THR A 836 -32.49 -27.51 -58.83
CA THR A 836 -33.94 -27.81 -58.69
C THR A 836 -34.52 -27.50 -57.30
N LYS A 837 -33.70 -27.10 -56.32
CA LYS A 837 -34.17 -26.73 -54.97
C LYS A 837 -34.30 -25.20 -54.88
N SER A 838 -35.37 -24.72 -54.23
CA SER A 838 -35.75 -23.29 -54.20
C SER A 838 -34.57 -22.35 -53.94
N LYS A 839 -34.60 -21.13 -54.51
CA LYS A 839 -33.60 -20.05 -54.29
C LYS A 839 -33.28 -19.76 -52.80
N LYS A 840 -34.07 -20.30 -51.87
CA LYS A 840 -33.91 -20.17 -50.41
C LYS A 840 -32.94 -21.17 -49.79
N ALA A 841 -32.49 -22.21 -50.50
CA ALA A 841 -31.52 -23.16 -49.97
C ALA A 841 -30.14 -22.50 -49.76
N GLN A 842 -29.60 -22.60 -48.54
CA GLN A 842 -28.26 -22.09 -48.21
C GLN A 842 -27.21 -23.09 -48.72
N PRO A 843 -26.36 -22.72 -49.71
CA PRO A 843 -25.47 -23.65 -50.41
C PRO A 843 -24.50 -24.39 -49.47
N PHE A 844 -23.92 -23.64 -48.54
CA PHE A 844 -22.95 -24.19 -47.60
C PHE A 844 -23.55 -25.17 -46.60
N ARG A 845 -24.74 -24.87 -46.07
CA ARG A 845 -25.45 -25.79 -45.18
C ARG A 845 -25.81 -27.10 -45.89
N HIS A 846 -26.29 -27.03 -47.13
CA HIS A 846 -26.54 -28.24 -47.93
C HIS A 846 -25.27 -29.04 -48.19
N TYR A 847 -24.14 -28.37 -48.37
CA TYR A 847 -22.85 -29.06 -48.51
C TYR A 847 -22.50 -29.86 -47.25
N LEU A 848 -22.63 -29.26 -46.07
CA LEU A 848 -22.33 -29.95 -44.82
C LEU A 848 -23.31 -31.11 -44.53
N GLU A 849 -24.60 -30.89 -44.75
CA GLU A 849 -25.63 -31.89 -44.41
C GLU A 849 -25.71 -33.04 -45.43
N ILE A 850 -25.47 -32.78 -46.71
CA ILE A 850 -25.73 -33.73 -47.81
C ILE A 850 -24.52 -33.87 -48.73
N GLY A 851 -23.94 -32.75 -49.14
CA GLY A 851 -22.89 -32.72 -50.16
C GLY A 851 -21.64 -33.51 -49.78
N MET A 852 -21.19 -33.43 -48.54
CA MET A 852 -20.02 -34.17 -48.05
C MET A 852 -20.24 -35.68 -48.10
N ALA A 853 -21.41 -36.17 -47.65
CA ALA A 853 -21.75 -37.59 -47.67
C ALA A 853 -21.91 -38.13 -49.11
N GLN A 854 -22.36 -37.30 -50.04
CA GLN A 854 -22.55 -37.66 -51.45
C GLN A 854 -21.31 -37.40 -52.33
N GLY A 855 -20.19 -36.97 -51.74
CA GLY A 855 -18.96 -36.68 -52.48
C GLY A 855 -19.07 -35.51 -53.46
N PHE A 856 -19.96 -34.54 -53.18
CA PHE A 856 -20.08 -33.32 -53.97
C PHE A 856 -18.84 -32.45 -53.80
N LYS A 857 -18.45 -31.77 -54.88
CA LYS A 857 -17.29 -30.88 -54.85
C LYS A 857 -17.71 -29.53 -54.26
N PRO A 858 -16.82 -28.85 -53.50
CA PRO A 858 -17.15 -27.55 -52.92
C PRO A 858 -16.91 -26.36 -53.88
N CYS A 859 -16.10 -26.54 -54.93
CA CYS A 859 -15.82 -25.55 -55.96
C CYS A 859 -15.35 -26.23 -57.27
N ALA A 860 -15.22 -25.44 -58.33
CA ALA A 860 -14.61 -25.89 -59.58
C ALA A 860 -13.11 -26.17 -59.37
N GLY A 861 -12.63 -27.33 -59.83
CA GLY A 861 -11.19 -27.65 -59.88
C GLY A 861 -10.63 -28.55 -58.77
N MET A 862 -11.41 -28.90 -57.72
CA MET A 862 -10.94 -29.90 -56.74
C MET A 862 -11.13 -31.35 -57.23
N PRO A 863 -10.15 -32.26 -57.01
CA PRO A 863 -10.31 -33.69 -57.27
C PRO A 863 -11.34 -34.30 -56.30
N GLN A 864 -12.05 -35.35 -56.73
CA GLN A 864 -13.08 -36.00 -55.92
C GLN A 864 -12.40 -36.82 -54.80
N ALA A 865 -12.85 -36.68 -53.55
CA ALA A 865 -12.32 -37.49 -52.45
C ALA A 865 -12.64 -38.98 -52.70
N PRO A 866 -11.72 -39.92 -52.40
CA PRO A 866 -11.97 -41.34 -52.59
C PRO A 866 -13.14 -41.81 -51.73
N SER A 867 -14.09 -42.51 -52.35
CA SER A 867 -15.22 -43.16 -51.68
C SER A 867 -14.72 -44.05 -50.55
N LYS A 868 -15.22 -43.85 -49.32
CA LYS A 868 -15.01 -44.78 -48.20
C LYS A 868 -15.71 -46.10 -48.53
N ALA A 869 -14.97 -47.03 -49.13
CA ALA A 869 -15.35 -48.43 -49.16
C ALA A 869 -15.41 -48.95 -47.72
N ALA A 870 -16.53 -49.59 -47.38
CA ALA A 870 -16.71 -50.34 -46.16
C ALA A 870 -15.68 -51.47 -46.07
N ALA A 871 -15.08 -51.68 -44.90
CA ALA A 871 -14.33 -52.89 -44.58
C ALA A 871 -14.10 -52.98 -43.06
N PRO A 872 -13.95 -54.20 -42.53
CA PRO A 872 -14.88 -55.32 -42.56
C PRO A 872 -15.68 -55.43 -41.25
#